data_AF-A0A0C4EVU1-F1
#
_entry.id   AF-A0A0C4EVU1-F1
#
_cell.length_a   1.000
_cell.length_b   1.000
_cell.length_c   1.000
_cell.angle_alpha   90.00
_cell.angle_beta   90.00
_cell.angle_gamma   90.00
#
_symmetry.space_group_name_H-M   'P 1'
#
loop_
_entity.id
_entity.type
_entity.pdbx_description
1 polymer ?
#
loop_
_entity_poly.entity_id
_entity_poly.type
_entity_poly.pdbx_seq_one_letter_code
_entity_poly.pdbx_strand_id
1 'polypeptide(L)'
;MVVIPIHFFTQGGILRARCWEVRFQELEHFTEIIDSQITPRVRIHIPFLPDFHNSRLQSISVDEFDWDYSEITWMGTGFLAEVCAGKLCVGQDSYSFEHIPFPNPWREKAKKMILRNVPITLYSDDTSGNVSKQFNKHISYYFTLSGLPPRISNQEYNCHFLATSNLASACEIAEQIVQEINEMATKGFEVYDHSIGEQVWVTSTVFCFLADSPMHAKITCTPNPGSSLNPCRMCQLSRNQSWAQTKHRCHKLFETAMSKSFNQFTIKGKKLGLKDPITTRFLTEAKLDEAIKERMKKFYEENSLRLYNPILELIGFDGVLDTPVEVLHVVLLGAVKYLARDLVSGVSDSDRTELIGRLEGFNCSGLNIESFKPKYLIKHIKSLVGRDFKILLQAAPFVFTDYMCSETKPIWFALCKLTPFIFQTTINNMKTFLVNLKAHVNEFLYHLIKSNAQWVNKPKFHMLLHLPESIERFGPAPGFSTEKFEPFNGVLRKASVHSNKLAPGRDIATTFENLSSLRLVMSDGVILDDITGMTRKIGPEVTSFFRNNVSVQRSMGYNADLARSPDARKFPSRTMLPLPEDLQCAIPDSLQNAHGTSGISQVAQVLINKHDRVNHGSFVAAGESADGGLVVGMVESLCVHHGGCGCTLPHEASGQKPAPCCGQCEGECTVERTKAVLMEGKASRVKTGQVAHTDTDNYIINAASLHDPHLHQTVANLPILTPNGSDWSEAISRGLAIWTDGCEPVESDGEPASDGSNSEADADAEGITDSDESDEEQSSSDSEGSDSDGSDMGDEGGSESSNEDEGQSASEGHKTSTPH
;
A
#
# COMPACT_ATOMS: atom_id res chain seq x y z
N MET A 1 -30.47 33.54 -7.94
CA MET A 1 -29.06 33.27 -8.32
C MET A 1 -29.00 31.81 -8.76
N VAL A 2 -28.40 31.50 -9.90
CA VAL A 2 -28.21 30.10 -10.33
C VAL A 2 -26.73 29.76 -10.19
N VAL A 3 -26.45 28.66 -9.49
CA VAL A 3 -25.09 28.22 -9.22
C VAL A 3 -24.93 26.75 -9.57
N ILE A 4 -23.70 26.37 -9.93
CA ILE A 4 -23.33 24.98 -10.23
C ILE A 4 -22.34 24.54 -9.15
N PRO A 5 -22.71 23.61 -8.26
CA PRO A 5 -21.76 23.08 -7.27
C PRO A 5 -20.67 22.26 -7.97
N ILE A 6 -19.41 22.63 -7.74
CA ILE A 6 -18.24 21.97 -8.36
C ILE A 6 -17.54 21.05 -7.36
N HIS A 7 -17.29 21.54 -6.14
CA HIS A 7 -16.63 20.76 -5.09
C HIS A 7 -17.51 20.69 -3.85
N PHE A 8 -17.62 19.53 -3.23
CA PHE A 8 -18.29 19.35 -1.94
C PHE A 8 -17.25 19.14 -0.84
N PHE A 9 -17.45 19.78 0.31
CA PHE A 9 -16.53 19.67 1.45
C PHE A 9 -17.26 19.89 2.76
N THR A 10 -16.70 19.39 3.86
CA THR A 10 -17.25 19.63 5.20
C THR A 10 -16.38 20.64 5.94
N GLN A 11 -16.99 21.66 6.51
CA GLN A 11 -16.31 22.66 7.35
C GLN A 11 -17.11 22.86 8.64
N GLY A 12 -16.47 22.62 9.79
CA GLY A 12 -17.14 22.72 11.09
C GLY A 12 -18.33 21.77 11.24
N GLY A 13 -18.33 20.63 10.55
CA GLY A 13 -19.44 19.66 10.54
C GLY A 13 -20.59 20.00 9.57
N ILE A 14 -20.53 21.12 8.87
CA ILE A 14 -21.54 21.54 7.89
C ILE A 14 -21.06 21.15 6.49
N LEU A 15 -21.92 20.48 5.72
CA LEU A 15 -21.67 20.20 4.31
C LEU A 15 -21.84 21.49 3.49
N ARG A 16 -20.79 21.87 2.78
CA ARG A 16 -20.74 23.05 1.91
C ARG A 16 -20.34 22.64 0.51
N ALA A 17 -20.67 23.48 -0.46
CA ALA A 17 -20.21 23.36 -1.82
C ALA A 17 -19.44 24.62 -2.25
N ARG A 18 -18.36 24.43 -3.03
CA ARG A 18 -17.73 25.49 -3.83
C ARG A 18 -18.49 25.58 -5.14
N CYS A 19 -19.24 26.66 -5.30
CA CYS A 19 -20.21 26.82 -6.37
C CYS A 19 -19.76 27.85 -7.39
N TRP A 20 -19.94 27.52 -8.68
CA TRP A 20 -19.76 28.44 -9.78
C TRP A 20 -21.06 29.23 -10.01
N GLU A 21 -21.02 30.54 -9.78
CA GLU A 21 -22.14 31.42 -10.07
C GLU A 21 -22.22 31.69 -11.58
N VAL A 22 -23.34 31.31 -12.21
CA VAL A 22 -23.61 31.52 -13.64
C VAL A 22 -23.92 33.01 -13.88
N ARG A 23 -23.06 33.68 -14.64
CA ARG A 23 -23.17 35.12 -14.97
C ARG A 23 -23.51 35.34 -16.45
N PHE A 24 -23.98 36.54 -16.78
CA PHE A 24 -24.39 36.90 -18.14
C PHE A 24 -23.32 36.66 -19.22
N GLN A 25 -22.04 36.81 -18.87
CA GLN A 25 -20.91 36.61 -19.77
C GLN A 25 -20.70 35.15 -20.19
N GLU A 26 -21.29 34.21 -19.44
CA GLU A 26 -21.18 32.76 -19.66
C GLU A 26 -22.40 32.22 -20.43
N LEU A 27 -23.29 33.12 -20.88
CA LEU A 27 -24.52 32.79 -21.59
C LEU A 27 -24.39 33.13 -23.08
N GLU A 28 -24.58 32.13 -23.92
CA GLU A 28 -24.75 32.31 -25.36
C GLU A 28 -26.22 32.06 -25.71
N HIS A 29 -26.92 33.11 -26.17
CA HIS A 29 -28.31 32.99 -26.60
C HIS A 29 -28.37 32.61 -28.08
N PHE A 30 -29.18 31.62 -28.42
CA PHE A 30 -29.40 31.19 -29.80
C PHE A 30 -30.85 30.80 -30.02
N THR A 31 -31.24 30.57 -31.27
CA THR A 31 -32.57 30.10 -31.63
C THR A 31 -32.49 28.75 -32.33
N GLU A 32 -33.40 27.85 -31.98
CA GLU A 32 -33.53 26.52 -32.58
C GLU A 32 -34.91 26.40 -33.23
N ILE A 33 -34.97 25.80 -34.43
CA ILE A 33 -36.24 25.56 -35.12
C ILE A 33 -36.71 24.16 -34.76
N ILE A 34 -37.82 24.08 -34.04
CA ILE A 34 -38.46 22.83 -33.62
C ILE A 34 -39.89 22.87 -34.13
N ASP A 35 -40.30 21.87 -34.90
CA ASP A 35 -41.65 21.79 -35.48
C ASP A 35 -42.09 23.09 -36.20
N SER A 36 -41.17 23.70 -36.96
CA SER A 36 -41.37 24.98 -37.66
C SER A 36 -41.62 26.21 -36.77
N GLN A 37 -41.38 26.10 -35.45
CA GLN A 37 -41.39 27.23 -34.51
C GLN A 37 -39.97 27.60 -34.07
N ILE A 38 -39.70 28.91 -34.00
CA ILE A 38 -38.43 29.46 -33.51
C ILE A 38 -38.47 29.47 -31.98
N THR A 39 -37.67 28.62 -31.35
CA THR A 39 -37.59 28.51 -29.88
C THR A 39 -36.29 29.16 -29.39
N PRO A 40 -36.35 30.10 -28.42
CA PRO A 40 -35.15 30.67 -27.83
C PRO A 40 -34.46 29.65 -26.91
N ARG A 41 -33.13 29.57 -27.00
CA ARG A 41 -32.27 28.67 -26.25
C ARG A 41 -31.07 29.40 -25.67
N VAL A 42 -30.45 28.83 -24.66
CA VAL A 42 -29.25 29.37 -24.00
C VAL A 42 -28.21 28.26 -23.83
N ARG A 43 -26.97 28.50 -24.24
CA ARG A 43 -25.84 27.67 -23.80
C ARG A 43 -25.17 28.31 -22.61
N ILE A 44 -24.97 27.52 -21.57
CA ILE A 44 -24.20 27.89 -20.39
C ILE A 44 -22.79 27.35 -20.57
N HIS A 45 -21.82 28.25 -20.59
CA HIS A 45 -20.40 27.94 -20.70
C HIS A 45 -19.76 27.96 -19.32
N ILE A 46 -19.23 26.83 -18.88
CA ILE A 46 -18.53 26.71 -17.60
C ILE A 46 -17.10 26.21 -17.80
N PRO A 47 -16.16 26.59 -16.91
CA PRO A 47 -14.80 26.05 -16.98
C PRO A 47 -14.79 24.56 -16.64
N PHE A 48 -13.91 23.81 -17.31
CA PHE A 48 -13.64 22.42 -16.97
C PHE A 48 -12.96 22.31 -15.60
N LEU A 49 -13.70 21.82 -14.59
CA LEU A 49 -13.23 21.50 -13.23
C LEU A 49 -12.29 22.59 -12.63
N PRO A 50 -12.82 23.80 -12.33
CA PRO A 50 -12.01 24.86 -11.74
C PRO A 50 -11.40 24.42 -10.40
N ASP A 51 -10.17 24.86 -10.10
CA ASP A 51 -9.48 24.58 -8.84
C ASP A 51 -10.35 24.94 -7.61
N PHE A 52 -10.22 24.17 -6.53
CA PHE A 52 -11.01 24.36 -5.30
C PHE A 52 -10.90 25.80 -4.74
N HIS A 53 -9.71 26.40 -4.83
CA HIS A 53 -9.40 27.74 -4.35
C HIS A 53 -9.65 28.84 -5.40
N ASN A 54 -10.24 28.51 -6.55
CA ASN A 54 -10.58 29.49 -7.56
C ASN A 54 -11.45 30.62 -6.97
N SER A 55 -11.06 31.86 -7.20
CA SER A 55 -11.70 33.06 -6.63
C SER A 55 -13.12 33.29 -7.17
N ARG A 56 -13.48 32.73 -8.33
CA ARG A 56 -14.85 32.75 -8.87
C ARG A 56 -15.80 31.81 -8.13
N LEU A 57 -15.29 30.81 -7.41
CA LEU A 57 -16.10 29.88 -6.64
C LEU A 57 -16.50 30.49 -5.30
N GLN A 58 -17.80 30.44 -4.99
CA GLN A 58 -18.35 30.86 -3.71
C GLN A 58 -18.60 29.66 -2.81
N SER A 59 -18.46 29.81 -1.49
CA SER A 59 -18.79 28.72 -0.56
C SER A 59 -20.21 28.88 -0.03
N ILE A 60 -21.08 27.96 -0.39
CA ILE A 60 -22.51 27.98 -0.04
C ILE A 60 -22.80 26.70 0.79
N SER A 61 -23.60 26.80 1.85
CA SER A 61 -24.06 25.60 2.55
C SER A 61 -25.00 24.81 1.64
N VAL A 62 -24.92 23.48 1.65
CA VAL A 62 -25.83 22.66 0.84
C VAL A 62 -27.28 22.84 1.27
N ASP A 63 -27.53 23.18 2.53
CA ASP A 63 -28.87 23.45 3.06
C ASP A 63 -29.48 24.77 2.53
N GLU A 64 -28.68 25.64 1.88
CA GLU A 64 -29.14 26.86 1.22
C GLU A 64 -29.61 26.62 -0.23
N PHE A 65 -29.60 25.39 -0.73
CA PHE A 65 -30.09 25.06 -2.07
C PHE A 65 -31.60 24.83 -2.07
N ASP A 66 -32.35 25.79 -2.62
CA ASP A 66 -33.81 25.77 -2.62
C ASP A 66 -34.45 24.99 -3.79
N TRP A 67 -33.83 24.99 -4.97
CA TRP A 67 -34.40 24.48 -6.22
C TRP A 67 -33.39 23.65 -6.99
N ASP A 68 -33.83 22.55 -7.59
CA ASP A 68 -33.01 21.82 -8.55
C ASP A 68 -33.22 22.28 -10.00
N TYR A 69 -32.39 21.78 -10.93
CA TYR A 69 -32.41 22.19 -12.33
C TYR A 69 -33.78 22.01 -13.02
N SER A 70 -34.62 21.09 -12.55
CA SER A 70 -35.93 20.79 -13.14
C SER A 70 -36.99 21.79 -12.71
N GLU A 71 -36.75 22.49 -11.61
CA GLU A 71 -37.69 23.45 -11.04
C GLU A 71 -37.27 24.90 -11.33
N ILE A 72 -35.99 25.14 -11.65
CA ILE A 72 -35.50 26.47 -12.01
C ILE A 72 -36.16 26.93 -13.31
N THR A 73 -36.99 27.97 -13.21
CA THR A 73 -37.50 28.71 -14.38
C THR A 73 -36.49 29.76 -14.81
N TRP A 74 -36.08 29.74 -16.08
CA TRP A 74 -35.10 30.67 -16.61
C TRP A 74 -35.78 31.90 -17.20
N MET A 75 -35.66 33.05 -16.54
CA MET A 75 -36.13 34.37 -17.03
C MET A 75 -37.56 34.41 -17.61
N GLY A 76 -38.45 33.54 -17.15
CA GLY A 76 -39.83 33.44 -17.65
C GLY A 76 -39.98 32.78 -19.03
N THR A 77 -38.92 32.20 -19.61
CA THR A 77 -38.93 31.59 -20.96
C THR A 77 -39.15 30.07 -20.95
N GLY A 78 -39.07 29.41 -19.80
CA GLY A 78 -39.22 27.95 -19.64
C GLY A 78 -38.37 27.39 -18.50
N PHE A 79 -38.37 26.07 -18.32
CA PHE A 79 -37.49 25.40 -17.34
C PHE A 79 -36.04 25.37 -17.83
N LEU A 80 -35.08 25.45 -16.91
CA LEU A 80 -33.65 25.54 -17.23
C LEU A 80 -33.17 24.40 -18.13
N ALA A 81 -33.57 23.16 -17.84
CA ALA A 81 -33.22 21.99 -18.66
C ALA A 81 -33.68 22.12 -20.12
N GLU A 82 -34.89 22.65 -20.33
CA GLU A 82 -35.44 22.88 -21.67
C GLU A 82 -34.70 24.01 -22.37
N VAL A 83 -34.54 25.15 -21.70
CA VAL A 83 -33.87 26.34 -22.28
C VAL A 83 -32.42 26.01 -22.67
N CYS A 84 -31.75 25.11 -21.96
CA CYS A 84 -30.41 24.63 -22.29
C CYS A 84 -30.35 23.57 -23.40
N ALA A 85 -31.47 23.22 -24.04
CA ALA A 85 -31.55 22.21 -25.09
C ALA A 85 -30.88 20.88 -24.70
N GLY A 86 -30.99 20.50 -23.43
CA GLY A 86 -30.46 19.25 -22.95
C GLY A 86 -28.93 19.23 -22.70
N LYS A 87 -28.23 20.37 -22.74
CA LYS A 87 -26.75 20.40 -22.76
C LYS A 87 -26.14 21.55 -21.96
N LEU A 88 -25.02 21.27 -21.29
CA LEU A 88 -24.10 22.28 -20.76
C LEU A 88 -22.81 22.28 -21.59
N CYS A 89 -22.19 23.44 -21.78
CA CYS A 89 -20.92 23.58 -22.49
C CYS A 89 -19.79 23.72 -21.47
N VAL A 90 -18.80 22.83 -21.55
CA VAL A 90 -17.66 22.84 -20.63
C VAL A 90 -16.37 22.94 -21.43
N GLY A 91 -15.56 23.95 -21.15
CA GLY A 91 -14.33 24.21 -21.91
C GLY A 91 -13.13 24.47 -21.02
N GLN A 92 -11.94 24.11 -21.51
CA GLN A 92 -10.68 24.57 -20.92
C GLN A 92 -10.42 26.04 -21.31
N ASP A 93 -10.81 26.43 -22.54
CA ASP A 93 -10.53 27.71 -23.17
C ASP A 93 -11.75 28.17 -24.01
N SER A 94 -11.79 29.44 -24.43
CA SER A 94 -12.92 30.03 -25.20
C SER A 94 -13.24 29.40 -26.56
N TYR A 95 -12.45 28.40 -27.00
CA TYR A 95 -12.47 27.86 -28.37
C TYR A 95 -12.72 26.34 -28.43
N SER A 96 -12.66 25.62 -27.32
CA SER A 96 -12.92 24.17 -27.26
C SER A 96 -13.92 23.86 -26.15
N PHE A 97 -15.08 23.35 -26.53
CA PHE A 97 -16.16 23.00 -25.61
C PHE A 97 -16.60 21.55 -25.80
N GLU A 98 -16.75 20.85 -24.70
CA GLU A 98 -17.44 19.57 -24.62
C GLU A 98 -18.89 19.80 -24.17
N HIS A 99 -19.80 18.96 -24.66
CA HIS A 99 -21.19 18.99 -24.25
C HIS A 99 -21.45 17.94 -23.18
N ILE A 100 -21.85 18.38 -21.99
CA ILE A 100 -22.33 17.48 -20.95
C ILE A 100 -23.86 17.33 -21.10
N PRO A 101 -24.39 16.10 -21.16
CA PRO A 101 -25.83 15.87 -21.12
C PRO A 101 -26.44 16.46 -19.85
N PHE A 102 -27.46 17.28 -20.02
CA PHE A 102 -28.14 17.99 -18.96
C PHE A 102 -29.66 17.90 -19.14
N PRO A 103 -30.40 17.24 -18.26
CA PRO A 103 -29.96 16.76 -16.97
C PRO A 103 -29.01 15.56 -17.04
N ASN A 104 -28.25 15.36 -15.96
CA ASN A 104 -27.35 14.23 -15.85
C ASN A 104 -28.15 12.92 -16.01
N PRO A 105 -27.76 12.00 -16.93
CA PRO A 105 -28.48 10.74 -17.18
C PRO A 105 -28.66 9.87 -15.92
N TRP A 106 -27.80 10.03 -14.91
CA TRP A 106 -27.96 9.34 -13.62
C TRP A 106 -29.22 9.74 -12.85
N ARG A 107 -29.78 10.92 -13.12
CA ARG A 107 -31.04 11.35 -12.49
C ARG A 107 -32.23 10.50 -12.92
N GLU A 108 -32.28 10.16 -14.20
CA GLU A 108 -33.30 9.26 -14.73
C GLU A 108 -33.10 7.83 -14.21
N LYS A 109 -31.85 7.32 -14.25
CA LYS A 109 -31.51 5.98 -13.74
C LYS A 109 -31.86 5.81 -12.26
N ALA A 110 -31.55 6.81 -11.43
CA ALA A 110 -31.82 6.78 -10.00
C ALA A 110 -33.31 6.97 -9.66
N LYS A 111 -34.19 7.34 -10.60
CA LYS A 111 -35.64 7.51 -10.37
C LYS A 111 -35.97 8.34 -9.12
N LYS A 112 -35.28 9.48 -8.94
CA LYS A 112 -35.36 10.37 -7.76
C LYS A 112 -34.77 9.83 -6.45
N MET A 113 -34.23 8.61 -6.41
CA MET A 113 -33.46 8.11 -5.27
C MET A 113 -32.17 8.90 -5.08
N ILE A 114 -31.67 8.92 -3.84
CA ILE A 114 -30.36 9.49 -3.53
C ILE A 114 -29.29 8.68 -4.25
N LEU A 115 -28.46 9.36 -5.04
CA LEU A 115 -27.32 8.76 -5.71
C LEU A 115 -26.12 8.71 -4.77
N ARG A 116 -25.57 7.52 -4.53
CA ARG A 116 -24.36 7.28 -3.74
C ARG A 116 -23.26 6.75 -4.67
N ASN A 117 -22.17 7.51 -4.80
CA ASN A 117 -20.97 6.99 -5.44
C ASN A 117 -20.06 6.35 -4.39
N VAL A 118 -19.73 5.07 -4.60
CA VAL A 118 -18.97 4.23 -3.66
C VAL A 118 -17.70 3.74 -4.37
N PRO A 119 -16.64 4.58 -4.45
CA PRO A 119 -15.38 4.18 -5.05
C PRO A 119 -14.70 3.07 -4.23
N ILE A 120 -14.05 2.14 -4.94
CA ILE A 120 -13.32 1.03 -4.32
C ILE A 120 -11.84 1.05 -4.67
N THR A 121 -11.01 0.59 -3.73
CA THR A 121 -9.62 0.28 -3.97
C THR A 121 -9.52 -1.23 -4.18
N LEU A 122 -9.18 -1.63 -5.40
CA LEU A 122 -9.01 -3.02 -5.78
C LEU A 122 -7.59 -3.48 -5.45
N TYR A 123 -7.44 -4.73 -5.05
CA TYR A 123 -6.13 -5.32 -4.79
C TYR A 123 -6.10 -6.77 -5.28
N SER A 124 -4.98 -7.15 -5.87
CA SER A 124 -4.69 -8.54 -6.22
C SER A 124 -3.27 -8.89 -5.85
N ASP A 125 -3.10 -10.11 -5.36
CA ASP A 125 -1.80 -10.67 -5.01
C ASP A 125 -1.87 -12.20 -5.06
N ASP A 126 -0.70 -12.81 -5.07
CA ASP A 126 -0.56 -14.23 -4.86
C ASP A 126 -0.28 -14.57 -3.39
N THR A 127 -0.65 -15.77 -2.96
CA THR A 127 -0.48 -16.21 -1.58
C THR A 127 0.95 -16.68 -1.26
N SER A 128 1.90 -16.52 -2.19
CA SER A 128 3.24 -17.09 -2.09
C SER A 128 4.22 -16.21 -1.31
N GLY A 129 3.90 -15.98 -0.04
CA GLY A 129 4.90 -15.51 0.93
C GLY A 129 5.89 -16.63 1.23
N ASN A 130 7.09 -16.54 0.65
CA ASN A 130 8.34 -17.24 0.96
C ASN A 130 8.24 -18.63 1.67
N VAL A 131 8.65 -19.68 0.93
CA VAL A 131 9.16 -20.99 1.41
C VAL A 131 8.15 -22.04 1.90
N SER A 132 6.87 -22.04 1.50
CA SER A 132 6.12 -23.30 1.59
C SER A 132 5.23 -23.56 0.38
N LYS A 133 5.54 -24.65 -0.34
CA LYS A 133 4.62 -25.33 -1.26
C LYS A 133 3.35 -25.86 -0.55
N GLN A 134 3.19 -25.60 0.75
CA GLN A 134 2.19 -26.17 1.64
C GLN A 134 0.76 -25.65 1.37
N PHE A 135 0.62 -24.46 0.75
CA PHE A 135 -0.67 -23.78 0.63
C PHE A 135 -1.29 -23.78 -0.77
N ASN A 136 -0.60 -24.34 -1.78
CA ASN A 136 -0.86 -24.11 -3.21
C ASN A 136 -0.83 -22.61 -3.58
N LYS A 137 -0.26 -22.26 -4.74
CA LYS A 137 -0.26 -20.86 -5.18
C LYS A 137 -1.69 -20.47 -5.56
N HIS A 138 -2.24 -19.46 -4.90
CA HIS A 138 -3.54 -18.88 -5.22
C HIS A 138 -3.36 -17.42 -5.62
N ILE A 139 -4.01 -17.02 -6.70
CA ILE A 139 -4.24 -15.61 -7.02
C ILE A 139 -5.56 -15.20 -6.41
N SER A 140 -5.59 -14.07 -5.72
CA SER A 140 -6.82 -13.58 -5.08
C SER A 140 -7.10 -12.12 -5.39
N TYR A 141 -8.37 -11.76 -5.38
CA TYR A 141 -8.86 -10.38 -5.50
C TYR A 141 -9.62 -9.98 -4.25
N TYR A 142 -9.32 -8.77 -3.79
CA TYR A 142 -9.98 -8.15 -2.67
C TYR A 142 -10.27 -6.68 -2.98
N PHE A 143 -11.19 -6.07 -2.24
CA PHE A 143 -11.37 -4.63 -2.26
C PHE A 143 -11.63 -4.05 -0.87
N THR A 144 -11.40 -2.75 -0.73
CA THR A 144 -11.88 -1.93 0.38
C THR A 144 -12.59 -0.71 -0.19
N LEU A 145 -13.51 -0.12 0.56
CA LEU A 145 -14.05 1.20 0.22
C LEU A 145 -12.92 2.24 0.27
N SER A 146 -12.83 3.08 -0.76
CA SER A 146 -11.87 4.17 -0.83
C SER A 146 -12.27 5.33 0.07
N GLY A 147 -11.29 6.08 0.57
CA GLY A 147 -11.52 7.24 1.44
C GLY A 147 -11.77 6.89 2.92
N LEU A 148 -11.78 5.61 3.29
CA LEU A 148 -11.84 5.21 4.70
C LEU A 148 -10.58 5.70 5.45
N PRO A 149 -10.73 6.26 6.67
CA PRO A 149 -9.59 6.60 7.51
C PRO A 149 -8.72 5.35 7.79
N PRO A 150 -7.38 5.47 7.88
CA PRO A 150 -6.48 4.33 8.11
C PRO A 150 -6.88 3.42 9.29
N ARG A 151 -7.38 3.99 10.38
CA ARG A 151 -7.84 3.25 11.57
C ARG A 151 -9.06 2.33 11.31
N ILE A 152 -9.80 2.59 10.23
CA ILE A 152 -10.93 1.79 9.76
C ILE A 152 -10.46 0.86 8.63
N SER A 153 -9.80 1.40 7.61
CA SER A 153 -9.36 0.62 6.44
C SER A 153 -8.34 -0.47 6.76
N ASN A 154 -7.55 -0.33 7.83
CA ASN A 154 -6.54 -1.32 8.23
C ASN A 154 -7.11 -2.46 9.07
N GLN A 155 -8.42 -2.45 9.34
CA GLN A 155 -9.08 -3.58 10.00
C GLN A 155 -9.47 -4.61 8.94
N GLU A 156 -9.16 -5.89 9.18
CA GLU A 156 -9.55 -7.02 8.31
C GLU A 156 -11.07 -7.07 8.06
N TYR A 157 -11.86 -6.45 8.95
CA TYR A 157 -13.30 -6.29 8.78
C TYR A 157 -13.70 -5.53 7.50
N ASN A 158 -12.90 -4.54 7.08
CA ASN A 158 -13.19 -3.67 5.93
C ASN A 158 -12.44 -4.09 4.65
N CYS A 159 -11.82 -5.27 4.68
CA CYS A 159 -11.31 -5.93 3.49
C CYS A 159 -12.35 -6.97 3.03
N HIS A 160 -12.75 -6.90 1.77
CA HIS A 160 -13.80 -7.70 1.17
C HIS A 160 -13.23 -8.60 0.08
N PHE A 161 -13.51 -9.90 0.19
CA PHE A 161 -13.10 -10.91 -0.79
C PHE A 161 -13.98 -10.85 -2.04
N LEU A 162 -13.37 -11.02 -3.22
CA LEU A 162 -14.09 -11.15 -4.49
C LEU A 162 -13.94 -12.54 -5.09
N ALA A 163 -12.70 -12.99 -5.28
CA ALA A 163 -12.41 -14.24 -5.96
C ALA A 163 -11.03 -14.76 -5.58
N THR A 164 -10.85 -16.08 -5.68
CA THR A 164 -9.53 -16.74 -5.63
C THR A 164 -9.48 -17.90 -6.60
N SER A 165 -8.30 -18.20 -7.10
CA SER A 165 -8.08 -19.37 -7.95
C SER A 165 -6.62 -19.83 -7.88
N ASN A 166 -6.43 -21.15 -7.91
CA ASN A 166 -5.15 -21.81 -8.10
C ASN A 166 -4.91 -22.27 -9.54
N LEU A 167 -5.84 -21.98 -10.46
CA LEU A 167 -5.80 -22.36 -11.88
C LEU A 167 -5.73 -21.13 -12.79
N ALA A 168 -6.74 -20.26 -12.69
CA ALA A 168 -6.82 -18.99 -13.40
C ALA A 168 -5.80 -17.96 -12.88
N SER A 169 -5.20 -17.23 -13.82
CA SER A 169 -4.35 -16.06 -13.58
C SER A 169 -5.15 -14.84 -13.13
N ALA A 170 -4.45 -13.80 -12.65
CA ALA A 170 -5.07 -12.56 -12.20
C ALA A 170 -5.92 -11.87 -13.28
N CYS A 171 -5.51 -11.93 -14.55
CA CYS A 171 -6.25 -11.29 -15.64
C CYS A 171 -7.43 -12.15 -16.12
N GLU A 172 -7.40 -13.47 -15.95
CA GLU A 172 -8.56 -14.33 -16.23
C GLU A 172 -9.66 -14.14 -15.18
N ILE A 173 -9.29 -14.09 -13.89
CA ILE A 173 -10.24 -13.75 -12.81
C ILE A 173 -10.84 -12.36 -13.03
N ALA A 174 -10.03 -11.41 -13.52
CA ALA A 174 -10.46 -10.05 -13.78
C ALA A 174 -11.56 -9.93 -14.85
N GLU A 175 -11.75 -10.92 -15.74
CA GLU A 175 -12.78 -10.86 -16.79
C GLU A 175 -14.16 -10.61 -16.18
N GLN A 176 -14.56 -11.42 -15.19
CA GLN A 176 -15.84 -11.27 -14.51
C GLN A 176 -15.89 -10.00 -13.63
N ILE A 177 -14.80 -9.71 -12.91
CA ILE A 177 -14.74 -8.54 -12.02
C ILE A 177 -14.89 -7.24 -12.82
N VAL A 178 -14.21 -7.11 -13.96
CA VAL A 178 -14.31 -5.93 -14.83
C VAL A 178 -15.71 -5.81 -15.41
N GLN A 179 -16.33 -6.91 -15.82
CA GLN A 179 -17.70 -6.89 -16.32
C GLN A 179 -18.66 -6.32 -15.26
N GLU A 180 -18.65 -6.88 -14.05
CA GLU A 180 -19.54 -6.46 -12.96
C GLU A 180 -19.27 -5.02 -12.51
N ILE A 181 -18.01 -4.61 -12.42
CA ILE A 181 -17.66 -3.21 -12.09
C ILE A 181 -18.11 -2.26 -13.19
N ASN A 182 -17.96 -2.61 -14.47
CA ASN A 182 -18.45 -1.79 -15.58
C ASN A 182 -19.98 -1.66 -15.54
N GLU A 183 -20.69 -2.72 -15.18
CA GLU A 183 -22.13 -2.67 -14.97
C GLU A 183 -22.50 -1.75 -13.79
N MET A 184 -21.81 -1.85 -12.65
CA MET A 184 -22.00 -0.94 -11.51
C MET A 184 -21.66 0.52 -11.85
N ALA A 185 -20.63 0.75 -12.67
CA ALA A 185 -20.17 2.07 -13.08
C ALA A 185 -21.08 2.72 -14.12
N THR A 186 -21.80 1.94 -14.93
CA THR A 186 -22.60 2.46 -16.05
C THR A 186 -24.11 2.35 -15.83
N LYS A 187 -24.58 1.34 -15.10
CA LYS A 187 -26.00 1.13 -14.79
C LYS A 187 -26.30 1.50 -13.34
N GLY A 188 -25.39 1.22 -12.42
CA GLY A 188 -25.64 1.29 -10.98
C GLY A 188 -26.61 0.22 -10.50
N PHE A 189 -26.92 0.22 -9.22
CA PHE A 189 -27.81 -0.76 -8.60
C PHE A 189 -28.49 -0.17 -7.35
N GLU A 190 -29.64 -0.72 -7.00
CA GLU A 190 -30.41 -0.30 -5.82
C GLU A 190 -29.83 -0.94 -4.55
N VAL A 191 -29.72 -0.15 -3.47
CA VAL A 191 -29.27 -0.60 -2.15
C VAL A 191 -30.13 0.07 -1.08
N TYR A 192 -30.36 -0.61 0.04
CA TYR A 192 -30.99 0.00 1.20
C TYR A 192 -29.96 0.67 2.12
N ASP A 193 -30.06 1.99 2.32
CA ASP A 193 -29.20 2.75 3.23
C ASP A 193 -29.83 2.80 4.62
N HIS A 194 -29.36 1.94 5.52
CA HIS A 194 -29.84 1.86 6.90
C HIS A 194 -29.72 3.19 7.66
N SER A 195 -28.75 4.05 7.33
CA SER A 195 -28.49 5.29 8.07
C SER A 195 -29.59 6.33 7.89
N ILE A 196 -30.28 6.29 6.75
CA ILE A 196 -31.40 7.18 6.42
C ILE A 196 -32.74 6.42 6.31
N GLY A 197 -32.70 5.10 6.29
CA GLY A 197 -33.90 4.25 6.26
C GLY A 197 -34.60 4.15 4.91
N GLU A 198 -33.90 4.47 3.82
CA GLU A 198 -34.46 4.58 2.46
C GLU A 198 -33.63 3.80 1.43
N GLN A 199 -34.25 3.50 0.27
CA GLN A 199 -33.54 2.97 -0.90
C GLN A 199 -32.71 4.07 -1.56
N VAL A 200 -31.49 3.73 -1.94
CA VAL A 200 -30.54 4.59 -2.62
C VAL A 200 -30.05 3.94 -3.91
N TRP A 201 -29.64 4.74 -4.87
CA TRP A 201 -29.01 4.26 -6.10
C TRP A 201 -27.49 4.33 -5.94
N VAL A 202 -26.82 3.20 -6.02
CA VAL A 202 -25.36 3.10 -5.86
C VAL A 202 -24.68 2.96 -7.21
N THR A 203 -23.57 3.67 -7.38
CA THR A 203 -22.60 3.45 -8.45
C THR A 203 -21.24 3.17 -7.83
N SER A 204 -20.42 2.35 -8.49
CA SER A 204 -19.06 2.04 -8.01
C SER A 204 -18.07 2.08 -9.17
N THR A 205 -16.87 2.56 -8.88
CA THR A 205 -15.72 2.58 -9.81
C THR A 205 -14.45 2.20 -9.07
N VAL A 206 -13.45 1.68 -9.79
CA VAL A 206 -12.13 1.47 -9.21
C VAL A 206 -11.42 2.82 -9.10
N PHE A 207 -11.18 3.26 -7.87
CA PHE A 207 -10.42 4.48 -7.60
C PHE A 207 -8.92 4.28 -7.80
N CYS A 208 -8.41 3.12 -7.36
CA CYS A 208 -7.04 2.69 -7.66
C CYS A 208 -6.90 1.17 -7.52
N PHE A 209 -5.86 0.63 -8.16
CA PHE A 209 -5.47 -0.77 -8.09
C PHE A 209 -4.14 -0.90 -7.35
N LEU A 210 -4.15 -1.56 -6.19
CA LEU A 210 -2.95 -1.84 -5.40
C LEU A 210 -2.46 -3.24 -5.69
N ALA A 211 -1.15 -3.39 -5.81
CA ALA A 211 -0.47 -4.66 -5.98
C ALA A 211 1.03 -4.46 -5.79
N ASP A 212 1.79 -5.54 -5.72
CA ASP A 212 3.24 -5.47 -5.85
C ASP A 212 3.66 -5.12 -7.30
N SER A 213 4.96 -4.90 -7.52
CA SER A 213 5.45 -4.48 -8.84
C SER A 213 5.23 -5.51 -9.96
N PRO A 214 5.51 -6.81 -9.75
CA PRO A 214 5.16 -7.86 -10.73
C PRO A 214 3.67 -7.93 -11.07
N MET A 215 2.78 -7.85 -10.07
CA MET A 215 1.34 -7.90 -10.32
C MET A 215 0.84 -6.64 -11.02
N HIS A 216 1.30 -5.46 -10.62
CA HIS A 216 1.03 -4.22 -11.37
C HIS A 216 1.43 -4.37 -12.83
N ALA A 217 2.60 -4.95 -13.12
CA ALA A 217 3.06 -5.12 -14.49
C ALA A 217 2.11 -6.00 -15.33
N LYS A 218 1.56 -7.08 -14.76
CA LYS A 218 0.53 -7.92 -15.41
C LYS A 218 -0.74 -7.12 -15.69
N ILE A 219 -1.25 -6.40 -14.68
CA ILE A 219 -2.48 -5.62 -14.75
C ILE A 219 -2.37 -4.48 -15.78
N THR A 220 -1.20 -3.83 -15.90
CA THR A 220 -0.97 -2.71 -16.82
C THR A 220 -0.42 -3.10 -18.20
N CYS A 221 -0.35 -4.40 -18.51
CA CYS A 221 0.22 -4.92 -19.76
C CYS A 221 1.66 -4.45 -20.02
N THR A 222 2.46 -4.32 -18.96
CA THR A 222 3.88 -3.92 -19.04
C THR A 222 4.78 -5.09 -18.67
N PRO A 223 6.00 -5.17 -19.21
CA PRO A 223 6.96 -6.22 -18.85
C PRO A 223 7.38 -6.11 -17.38
N ASN A 224 7.80 -7.24 -16.79
CA ASN A 224 8.34 -7.27 -15.44
C ASN A 224 9.59 -6.35 -15.38
N PRO A 225 9.68 -5.39 -14.43
CA PRO A 225 10.73 -4.38 -14.43
C PRO A 225 12.18 -4.90 -14.47
N GLY A 226 12.46 -6.05 -13.85
CA GLY A 226 13.84 -6.54 -13.67
C GLY A 226 14.59 -6.93 -14.95
N SER A 227 13.89 -7.16 -16.06
CA SER A 227 14.46 -7.64 -17.33
C SER A 227 14.03 -6.82 -18.55
N SER A 228 13.53 -5.60 -18.32
CA SER A 228 12.92 -4.77 -19.36
C SER A 228 13.74 -3.51 -19.71
N LEU A 229 13.80 -3.18 -21.00
CA LEU A 229 14.29 -1.89 -21.50
C LEU A 229 13.36 -0.72 -21.15
N ASN A 230 12.10 -1.01 -20.87
CA ASN A 230 11.08 -0.06 -20.41
C ASN A 230 10.47 -0.62 -19.11
N PRO A 231 11.15 -0.47 -17.96
CA PRO A 231 10.76 -1.13 -16.72
C PRO A 231 9.70 -0.36 -15.93
N CYS A 232 9.38 0.88 -16.33
CA CYS A 232 8.41 1.72 -15.67
C CYS A 232 7.04 1.56 -16.33
N ARG A 233 5.99 1.35 -15.52
CA ARG A 233 4.61 1.29 -16.01
C ARG A 233 3.99 2.67 -16.27
N MET A 234 4.55 3.70 -15.66
CA MET A 234 4.02 5.07 -15.71
C MET A 234 4.61 5.89 -16.87
N CYS A 235 5.81 5.55 -17.33
CA CYS A 235 6.47 6.25 -18.44
C CYS A 235 7.44 5.36 -19.22
N GLN A 236 7.81 5.78 -20.43
CA GLN A 236 8.83 5.15 -21.26
C GLN A 236 10.23 5.74 -21.02
N LEU A 237 10.54 6.12 -19.76
CA LEU A 237 11.72 6.84 -19.28
C LEU A 237 11.96 8.24 -19.90
N SER A 238 11.80 8.37 -21.22
CA SER A 238 11.96 9.58 -22.01
C SER A 238 10.66 10.34 -22.28
N ARG A 239 9.50 9.67 -22.11
CA ARG A 239 8.17 10.23 -22.39
C ARG A 239 7.12 9.62 -21.48
N ASN A 240 6.10 10.40 -21.13
CA ASN A 240 4.94 9.90 -20.39
C ASN A 240 4.13 8.94 -21.25
N GLN A 241 3.64 7.86 -20.64
CA GLN A 241 2.76 6.90 -21.27
C GLN A 241 1.30 7.33 -21.04
N SER A 242 0.41 7.06 -22.00
CA SER A 242 -1.03 7.21 -21.77
C SER A 242 -1.73 5.87 -21.90
N TRP A 243 -2.72 5.65 -21.03
CA TRP A 243 -3.45 4.38 -21.00
C TRP A 243 -4.21 4.09 -22.29
N ALA A 244 -4.81 5.12 -22.90
CA ALA A 244 -5.45 5.01 -24.20
C ALA A 244 -4.48 4.53 -25.30
N GLN A 245 -3.22 5.01 -25.28
CA GLN A 245 -2.19 4.52 -26.20
C GLN A 245 -1.77 3.09 -25.88
N THR A 246 -1.66 2.71 -24.60
CA THR A 246 -1.38 1.33 -24.18
C THR A 246 -2.42 0.38 -24.74
N LYS A 247 -3.71 0.66 -24.52
CA LYS A 247 -4.84 -0.11 -25.07
C LYS A 247 -4.73 -0.26 -26.58
N HIS A 248 -4.64 0.86 -27.31
CA HIS A 248 -4.54 0.83 -28.76
C HIS A 248 -3.33 0.02 -29.27
N ARG A 249 -2.18 0.14 -28.61
CA ARG A 249 -0.96 -0.59 -28.98
C ARG A 249 -1.07 -2.09 -28.68
N CYS A 250 -1.74 -2.49 -27.61
CA CYS A 250 -2.01 -3.91 -27.33
C CYS A 250 -2.83 -4.56 -28.45
N HIS A 251 -3.92 -3.92 -28.89
CA HIS A 251 -4.71 -4.40 -30.03
C HIS A 251 -3.86 -4.50 -31.31
N LYS A 252 -3.09 -3.46 -31.63
CA LYS A 252 -2.20 -3.44 -32.81
C LYS A 252 -1.08 -4.48 -32.76
N LEU A 253 -0.63 -4.87 -31.57
CA LEU A 253 0.35 -5.93 -31.37
C LEU A 253 -0.27 -7.29 -31.73
N PHE A 254 -1.49 -7.58 -31.25
CA PHE A 254 -2.21 -8.79 -31.65
C PHE A 254 -2.42 -8.85 -33.17
N GLU A 255 -2.87 -7.76 -33.80
CA GLU A 255 -2.99 -7.67 -35.26
C GLU A 255 -1.65 -7.94 -35.96
N THR A 256 -0.54 -7.46 -35.41
CA THR A 256 0.80 -7.73 -35.95
C THR A 256 1.14 -9.23 -35.87
N ALA A 257 0.74 -9.91 -34.80
CA ALA A 257 0.94 -11.35 -34.65
C ALA A 257 0.16 -12.13 -35.72
N MET A 258 -1.10 -11.75 -35.94
CA MET A 258 -1.99 -12.41 -36.91
C MET A 258 -1.63 -12.11 -38.37
N SER A 259 -1.27 -10.86 -38.70
CA SER A 259 -1.03 -10.43 -40.08
C SER A 259 0.41 -10.57 -40.56
N LYS A 260 1.39 -10.56 -39.65
CA LYS A 260 2.82 -10.62 -40.00
C LYS A 260 3.49 -11.88 -39.46
N SER A 261 3.76 -11.90 -38.15
CA SER A 261 4.35 -13.05 -37.45
C SER A 261 4.44 -12.81 -35.95
N PHE A 262 4.54 -13.90 -35.20
CA PHE A 262 4.85 -13.86 -33.78
C PHE A 262 6.19 -13.17 -33.47
N ASN A 263 7.21 -13.33 -34.31
CA ASN A 263 8.50 -12.67 -34.11
C ASN A 263 8.37 -11.14 -34.18
N GLN A 264 7.55 -10.62 -35.10
CA GLN A 264 7.27 -9.19 -35.18
C GLN A 264 6.47 -8.67 -33.98
N PHE A 265 5.55 -9.48 -33.44
CA PHE A 265 4.87 -9.19 -32.18
C PHE A 265 5.87 -9.04 -31.03
N THR A 266 6.78 -10.00 -30.85
CA THR A 266 7.79 -9.98 -29.78
C THR A 266 8.73 -8.77 -29.90
N ILE A 267 9.25 -8.48 -31.09
CA ILE A 267 10.17 -7.35 -31.32
C ILE A 267 9.48 -6.02 -31.02
N LYS A 268 8.26 -5.82 -31.54
CA LYS A 268 7.51 -4.58 -31.29
C LYS A 268 7.06 -4.45 -29.85
N GLY A 269 6.64 -5.54 -29.20
CA GLY A 269 6.26 -5.55 -27.79
C GLY A 269 7.40 -5.06 -26.91
N LYS A 270 8.61 -5.61 -27.10
CA LYS A 270 9.84 -5.15 -26.40
C LYS A 270 10.12 -3.67 -26.64
N LYS A 271 10.05 -3.21 -27.90
CA LYS A 271 10.29 -1.80 -28.26
C LYS A 271 9.26 -0.86 -27.62
N LEU A 272 8.01 -1.26 -27.54
CA LEU A 272 6.93 -0.45 -26.96
C LEU A 272 6.84 -0.56 -25.43
N GLY A 273 7.53 -1.53 -24.82
CA GLY A 273 7.42 -1.82 -23.39
C GLY A 273 6.07 -2.42 -23.02
N LEU A 274 5.51 -3.28 -23.89
CA LEU A 274 4.19 -3.88 -23.69
C LEU A 274 4.25 -5.41 -23.68
N LYS A 275 3.52 -6.00 -22.75
CA LYS A 275 3.33 -7.44 -22.59
C LYS A 275 1.94 -7.69 -21.98
N ASP A 276 0.94 -7.89 -22.84
CA ASP A 276 -0.39 -8.32 -22.41
C ASP A 276 -0.35 -9.81 -22.03
N PRO A 277 -0.63 -10.18 -20.77
CA PRO A 277 -0.53 -11.58 -20.33
C PRO A 277 -1.51 -12.51 -21.04
N ILE A 278 -2.73 -12.07 -21.33
CA ILE A 278 -3.76 -12.90 -21.99
C ILE A 278 -3.40 -13.13 -23.44
N THR A 279 -3.11 -12.05 -24.18
CA THR A 279 -2.71 -12.14 -25.59
C THR A 279 -1.43 -12.98 -25.73
N THR A 280 -0.43 -12.76 -24.89
CA THR A 280 0.85 -13.47 -24.98
C THR A 280 0.65 -14.97 -24.76
N ARG A 281 -0.21 -15.36 -23.82
CA ARG A 281 -0.52 -16.76 -23.53
C ARG A 281 -1.20 -17.43 -24.72
N PHE A 282 -2.33 -16.88 -25.21
CA PHE A 282 -3.03 -17.44 -26.37
C PHE A 282 -2.12 -17.59 -27.59
N LEU A 283 -1.31 -16.57 -27.92
CA LEU A 283 -0.41 -16.61 -29.07
C LEU A 283 0.75 -17.61 -28.91
N THR A 284 1.12 -17.94 -27.68
CA THR A 284 2.20 -18.88 -27.39
C THR A 284 1.68 -20.31 -27.41
N GLU A 285 0.59 -20.57 -26.68
CA GLU A 285 -0.04 -21.88 -26.56
C GLU A 285 -0.67 -22.35 -27.88
N ALA A 286 -1.30 -21.46 -28.66
CA ALA A 286 -1.89 -21.80 -29.95
C ALA A 286 -0.88 -22.28 -31.02
N LYS A 287 0.43 -22.20 -30.76
CA LYS A 287 1.46 -22.78 -31.63
C LYS A 287 1.63 -24.28 -31.40
N LEU A 288 1.31 -24.75 -30.20
CA LEU A 288 1.53 -26.11 -29.74
C LEU A 288 0.21 -26.88 -29.65
N ASP A 289 -0.91 -26.18 -29.43
CA ASP A 289 -2.23 -26.77 -29.23
C ASP A 289 -3.25 -26.23 -30.24
N GLU A 290 -3.75 -27.11 -31.11
CA GLU A 290 -4.79 -26.77 -32.10
C GLU A 290 -6.16 -26.48 -31.47
N ALA A 291 -6.49 -27.05 -30.30
CA ALA A 291 -7.73 -26.73 -29.60
C ALA A 291 -7.72 -25.28 -29.09
N ILE A 292 -6.57 -24.81 -28.59
CA ILE A 292 -6.39 -23.42 -28.17
C ILE A 292 -6.44 -22.48 -29.38
N LYS A 293 -5.86 -22.89 -30.51
CA LYS A 293 -5.92 -22.13 -31.76
C LYS A 293 -7.35 -21.98 -32.29
N GLU A 294 -8.15 -23.04 -32.26
CA GLU A 294 -9.57 -22.98 -32.65
C GLU A 294 -10.37 -22.12 -31.66
N ARG A 295 -10.10 -22.23 -30.34
CA ARG A 295 -10.71 -21.37 -29.32
C ARG A 295 -10.37 -19.89 -29.53
N MET A 296 -9.12 -19.59 -29.89
CA MET A 296 -8.66 -18.24 -30.20
C MET A 296 -9.40 -17.67 -31.42
N LYS A 297 -9.57 -18.48 -32.47
CA LYS A 297 -10.35 -18.12 -33.67
C LYS A 297 -11.82 -17.85 -33.33
N LYS A 298 -12.43 -18.72 -32.53
CA LYS A 298 -13.81 -18.54 -32.04
C LYS A 298 -13.97 -17.22 -31.28
N PHE A 299 -13.05 -16.92 -30.35
CA PHE A 299 -13.07 -15.63 -29.64
C PHE A 299 -12.87 -14.45 -30.57
N TYR A 300 -11.98 -14.55 -31.55
CA TYR A 300 -11.80 -13.49 -32.54
C TYR A 300 -13.08 -13.16 -33.31
N GLU A 301 -13.89 -14.17 -33.65
CA GLU A 301 -15.14 -14.03 -34.40
C GLU A 301 -16.32 -13.58 -33.51
N GLU A 302 -16.45 -14.12 -32.30
CA GLU A 302 -17.60 -13.86 -31.41
C GLU A 302 -17.40 -12.66 -30.49
N ASN A 303 -16.24 -12.56 -29.82
CA ASN A 303 -15.93 -11.52 -28.86
C ASN A 303 -14.41 -11.37 -28.70
N SER A 304 -13.81 -10.57 -29.59
CA SER A 304 -12.36 -10.42 -29.65
C SER A 304 -11.75 -9.82 -28.38
N LEU A 305 -12.54 -9.14 -27.54
CA LEU A 305 -12.07 -8.58 -26.26
C LEU A 305 -11.52 -9.65 -25.31
N ARG A 306 -11.98 -10.91 -25.42
CA ARG A 306 -11.49 -12.03 -24.60
C ARG A 306 -10.05 -12.46 -24.92
N LEU A 307 -9.46 -11.93 -25.98
CA LEU A 307 -8.08 -12.19 -26.39
C LEU A 307 -7.07 -11.20 -25.78
N TYR A 308 -7.56 -10.26 -24.97
CA TYR A 308 -6.78 -9.21 -24.35
C TYR A 308 -6.98 -9.20 -22.83
N ASN A 309 -6.08 -8.52 -22.13
CA ASN A 309 -6.27 -8.26 -20.70
C ASN A 309 -7.58 -7.45 -20.48
N PRO A 310 -8.57 -7.99 -19.73
CA PRO A 310 -9.86 -7.33 -19.55
C PRO A 310 -9.77 -5.99 -18.81
N ILE A 311 -8.69 -5.74 -18.04
CA ILE A 311 -8.46 -4.45 -17.38
C ILE A 311 -8.37 -3.29 -18.39
N LEU A 312 -7.99 -3.55 -19.65
CA LEU A 312 -8.00 -2.55 -20.73
C LEU A 312 -9.42 -2.01 -21.04
N GLU A 313 -10.46 -2.75 -20.64
CA GLU A 313 -11.87 -2.41 -20.81
C GLU A 313 -12.53 -1.90 -19.52
N LEU A 314 -11.78 -1.76 -18.42
CA LEU A 314 -12.30 -1.25 -17.16
C LEU A 314 -12.62 0.25 -17.27
N ILE A 315 -13.90 0.60 -17.16
CA ILE A 315 -14.41 1.96 -17.33
C ILE A 315 -14.01 2.82 -16.13
N GLY A 316 -13.48 4.01 -16.41
CA GLY A 316 -13.05 4.95 -15.38
C GLY A 316 -11.71 4.63 -14.72
N PHE A 317 -10.96 3.65 -15.26
CA PHE A 317 -9.63 3.28 -14.79
C PHE A 317 -8.55 3.63 -15.82
N ASP A 318 -7.49 4.28 -15.35
CA ASP A 318 -6.28 4.55 -16.11
C ASP A 318 -5.11 3.76 -15.52
N GLY A 319 -4.62 2.73 -16.22
CA GLY A 319 -3.55 1.88 -15.70
C GLY A 319 -2.21 2.60 -15.45
N VAL A 320 -2.01 3.80 -16.00
CA VAL A 320 -0.83 4.64 -15.72
C VAL A 320 -1.05 5.48 -14.46
N LEU A 321 -2.21 6.10 -14.31
CA LEU A 321 -2.50 7.06 -13.23
C LEU A 321 -3.11 6.40 -11.97
N ASP A 322 -3.81 5.28 -12.13
CA ASP A 322 -4.59 4.59 -11.09
C ASP A 322 -3.89 3.36 -10.50
N THR A 323 -2.59 3.18 -10.81
CA THR A 323 -1.72 2.18 -10.19
C THR A 323 -0.59 2.84 -9.39
N PRO A 324 -0.90 3.44 -8.22
CA PRO A 324 0.04 4.29 -7.49
C PRO A 324 1.35 3.61 -7.11
N VAL A 325 2.37 4.40 -6.82
CA VAL A 325 3.68 3.91 -6.35
C VAL A 325 3.53 3.23 -4.99
N GLU A 326 3.55 1.89 -4.98
CA GLU A 326 3.38 1.11 -3.75
C GLU A 326 4.63 1.24 -2.85
N VAL A 327 4.50 2.00 -1.75
CA VAL A 327 5.65 2.44 -0.95
C VAL A 327 6.30 1.33 -0.12
N LEU A 328 5.57 0.28 0.25
CA LEU A 328 6.16 -0.85 0.95
C LEU A 328 7.16 -1.59 0.05
N HIS A 329 6.79 -1.85 -1.20
CA HIS A 329 7.59 -2.57 -2.17
C HIS A 329 8.66 -1.69 -2.80
N VAL A 330 8.38 -0.41 -3.05
CA VAL A 330 9.31 0.53 -3.71
C VAL A 330 10.33 1.11 -2.73
N VAL A 331 9.91 1.52 -1.54
CA VAL A 331 10.77 2.20 -0.58
C VAL A 331 11.42 1.21 0.37
N LEU A 332 10.63 0.43 1.14
CA LEU A 332 11.17 -0.44 2.19
C LEU A 332 11.81 -1.71 1.61
N LEU A 333 11.04 -2.49 0.84
CA LEU A 333 11.52 -3.71 0.16
C LEU A 333 12.26 -3.39 -1.15
N GLY A 334 12.48 -2.11 -1.45
CA GLY A 334 13.25 -1.62 -2.59
C GLY A 334 14.45 -0.83 -2.11
N ALA A 335 14.34 0.50 -2.08
CA ALA A 335 15.45 1.40 -1.77
C ALA A 335 16.19 1.04 -0.46
N VAL A 336 15.46 0.91 0.66
CA VAL A 336 16.04 0.59 1.97
C VAL A 336 16.66 -0.81 1.95
N LYS A 337 15.96 -1.82 1.41
CA LYS A 337 16.48 -3.19 1.28
C LYS A 337 17.77 -3.25 0.46
N TYR A 338 17.84 -2.57 -0.67
CA TYR A 338 19.02 -2.57 -1.54
C TYR A 338 20.23 -1.98 -0.81
N LEU A 339 20.07 -0.80 -0.20
CA LEU A 339 21.16 -0.12 0.50
C LEU A 339 21.56 -0.84 1.79
N ALA A 340 20.62 -1.39 2.55
CA ALA A 340 20.91 -2.15 3.76
C ALA A 340 21.69 -3.43 3.45
N ARG A 341 21.32 -4.15 2.38
CA ARG A 341 22.05 -5.35 1.93
C ARG A 341 23.46 -5.01 1.48
N ASP A 342 23.60 -3.96 0.68
CA ASP A 342 24.89 -3.48 0.17
C ASP A 342 25.83 -3.13 1.33
N LEU A 343 25.38 -2.28 2.25
CA LEU A 343 26.12 -1.89 3.45
C LEU A 343 26.55 -3.12 4.29
N VAL A 344 25.60 -3.97 4.70
CA VAL A 344 25.88 -5.11 5.59
C VAL A 344 26.77 -6.16 4.91
N SER A 345 26.72 -6.26 3.58
CA SER A 345 27.62 -7.14 2.82
C SER A 345 29.08 -6.69 2.87
N GLY A 346 29.32 -5.38 2.93
CA GLY A 346 30.65 -4.78 3.06
C GLY A 346 31.23 -4.77 4.48
N VAL A 347 30.43 -5.09 5.50
CA VAL A 347 30.88 -5.17 6.90
C VAL A 347 31.59 -6.51 7.16
N SER A 348 32.82 -6.45 7.67
CA SER A 348 33.62 -7.62 8.03
C SER A 348 32.99 -8.46 9.15
N ASP A 349 33.37 -9.73 9.28
CA ASP A 349 32.77 -10.62 10.30
C ASP A 349 33.09 -10.19 11.76
N SER A 350 34.25 -9.58 12.01
CA SER A 350 34.56 -9.00 13.32
C SER A 350 33.64 -7.82 13.62
N ASP A 351 33.45 -6.95 12.63
CA ASP A 351 32.70 -5.70 12.78
C ASP A 351 31.20 -5.94 12.84
N ARG A 352 30.70 -7.04 12.26
CA ARG A 352 29.31 -7.49 12.41
C ARG A 352 28.92 -7.71 13.86
N THR A 353 29.85 -8.18 14.70
CA THR A 353 29.58 -8.37 16.13
C THR A 353 29.40 -7.03 16.83
N GLU A 354 30.23 -6.04 16.51
CA GLU A 354 30.09 -4.69 17.03
C GLU A 354 28.80 -4.02 16.52
N LEU A 355 28.49 -4.17 15.23
CA LEU A 355 27.26 -3.67 14.63
C LEU A 355 26.01 -4.21 15.35
N ILE A 356 25.99 -5.50 15.64
CA ILE A 356 24.95 -6.14 16.45
C ILE A 356 24.91 -5.52 17.85
N GLY A 357 26.07 -5.29 18.48
CA GLY A 357 26.15 -4.64 19.79
C GLY A 357 25.61 -3.21 19.80
N ARG A 358 25.87 -2.42 18.76
CA ARG A 358 25.30 -1.07 18.59
C ARG A 358 23.79 -1.11 18.42
N LEU A 359 23.29 -2.04 17.62
CA LEU A 359 21.85 -2.30 17.53
C LEU A 359 21.29 -2.73 18.90
N GLU A 360 21.92 -3.65 19.64
CA GLU A 360 21.47 -4.05 20.99
C GLU A 360 21.45 -2.88 22.00
N GLY A 361 22.32 -1.90 21.80
CA GLY A 361 22.37 -0.65 22.58
C GLY A 361 21.37 0.43 22.13
N PHE A 362 20.78 0.32 20.93
CA PHE A 362 19.89 1.35 20.39
C PHE A 362 18.58 1.44 21.18
N ASN A 363 18.28 2.63 21.68
CA ASN A 363 17.07 2.88 22.47
C ASN A 363 15.85 2.99 21.55
N CYS A 364 14.94 2.02 21.64
CA CYS A 364 13.70 1.99 20.87
C CYS A 364 12.54 2.75 21.54
N SER A 365 12.77 3.35 22.72
CA SER A 365 11.75 4.14 23.43
C SER A 365 11.28 5.29 22.55
N GLY A 366 9.97 5.44 22.41
CA GLY A 366 9.37 6.48 21.56
C GLY A 366 9.33 6.15 20.05
N LEU A 367 9.82 4.99 19.60
CA LEU A 367 9.76 4.58 18.17
C LEU A 367 8.63 3.60 17.84
N ASN A 368 7.79 3.26 18.84
CA ASN A 368 6.71 2.27 18.72
C ASN A 368 7.18 0.89 18.18
N ILE A 369 8.38 0.45 18.60
CA ILE A 369 8.97 -0.85 18.22
C ILE A 369 8.77 -1.84 19.36
N GLU A 370 7.85 -2.79 19.20
CA GLU A 370 7.51 -3.79 20.23
C GLU A 370 8.56 -4.90 20.41
N SER A 371 9.24 -5.29 19.33
CA SER A 371 10.21 -6.38 19.31
C SER A 371 11.39 -6.00 18.44
N PHE A 372 12.58 -6.02 19.02
CA PHE A 372 13.83 -5.69 18.34
C PHE A 372 14.81 -6.84 18.51
N LYS A 373 15.22 -7.45 17.38
CA LYS A 373 16.09 -8.64 17.36
C LYS A 373 17.34 -8.37 16.49
N PRO A 374 18.33 -7.62 16.99
CA PRO A 374 19.53 -7.22 16.24
C PRO A 374 20.23 -8.34 15.48
N LYS A 375 20.51 -9.47 16.16
CA LYS A 375 21.15 -10.65 15.55
C LYS A 375 20.36 -11.21 14.37
N TYR A 376 19.03 -11.22 14.48
CA TYR A 376 18.15 -11.69 13.41
C TYR A 376 18.21 -10.73 12.20
N LEU A 377 18.15 -9.41 12.45
CA LEU A 377 18.17 -8.39 11.41
C LEU A 377 19.44 -8.47 10.55
N ILE A 378 20.61 -8.58 11.18
CA ILE A 378 21.89 -8.66 10.45
C ILE A 378 22.04 -10.02 9.76
N LYS A 379 21.77 -11.12 10.45
CA LYS A 379 21.92 -12.48 9.89
C LYS A 379 20.99 -12.72 8.70
N HIS A 380 19.76 -12.20 8.75
CA HIS A 380 18.72 -12.46 7.76
C HIS A 380 18.42 -11.24 6.87
N ILE A 381 19.38 -10.32 6.73
CA ILE A 381 19.25 -9.05 5.98
C ILE A 381 18.66 -9.22 4.56
N LYS A 382 18.89 -10.37 3.91
CA LYS A 382 18.39 -10.68 2.56
C LYS A 382 16.89 -11.01 2.53
N SER A 383 16.33 -11.53 3.62
CA SER A 383 14.97 -12.08 3.72
C SER A 383 14.07 -11.34 4.72
N LEU A 384 14.46 -10.13 5.13
CA LEU A 384 13.66 -9.30 6.04
C LEU A 384 12.37 -8.81 5.38
N VAL A 385 11.38 -8.51 6.21
CA VAL A 385 10.10 -7.93 5.80
C VAL A 385 10.07 -6.41 6.00
N GLY A 386 9.03 -5.73 5.51
CA GLY A 386 8.93 -4.28 5.59
C GLY A 386 9.06 -3.70 7.00
N ARG A 387 8.48 -4.38 8.01
CA ARG A 387 8.59 -3.98 9.43
C ARG A 387 10.05 -3.92 9.89
N ASP A 388 10.84 -4.92 9.52
CA ASP A 388 12.25 -5.00 9.91
C ASP A 388 13.08 -3.89 9.25
N PHE A 389 12.80 -3.58 7.99
CA PHE A 389 13.46 -2.46 7.29
C PHE A 389 13.03 -1.09 7.85
N LYS A 390 11.78 -0.91 8.31
CA LYS A 390 11.37 0.31 9.05
C LYS A 390 12.20 0.50 10.33
N ILE A 391 12.53 -0.60 11.02
CA ILE A 391 13.37 -0.55 12.23
C ILE A 391 14.81 -0.18 11.86
N LEU A 392 15.41 -0.87 10.89
CA LEU A 392 16.79 -0.60 10.45
C LEU A 392 16.97 0.83 9.95
N LEU A 393 16.01 1.34 9.17
CA LEU A 393 16.01 2.72 8.68
C LEU A 393 16.07 3.74 9.82
N GLN A 394 15.24 3.57 10.86
CA GLN A 394 15.19 4.49 12.01
C GLN A 394 16.45 4.42 12.89
N ALA A 395 17.16 3.29 12.88
CA ALA A 395 18.41 3.10 13.62
C ALA A 395 19.65 3.48 12.79
N ALA A 396 19.54 3.54 11.46
CA ALA A 396 20.66 3.70 10.54
C ALA A 396 21.58 4.91 10.85
N PRO A 397 21.07 6.12 11.15
CA PRO A 397 21.92 7.27 11.45
C PRO A 397 22.81 7.14 12.69
N PHE A 398 22.50 6.18 13.58
CA PHE A 398 23.21 5.97 14.84
C PHE A 398 24.11 4.73 14.80
N VAL A 399 23.68 3.73 14.04
CA VAL A 399 24.27 2.41 14.07
C VAL A 399 25.17 2.18 12.87
N PHE A 400 24.77 2.66 11.69
CA PHE A 400 25.46 2.35 10.44
C PHE A 400 26.55 3.37 10.08
N THR A 401 26.58 4.55 10.71
CA THR A 401 27.45 5.66 10.31
C THR A 401 28.93 5.30 10.25
N ASP A 402 29.44 4.53 11.22
CA ASP A 402 30.86 4.16 11.26
C ASP A 402 31.25 3.11 10.20
N TYR A 403 30.24 2.50 9.57
CA TYR A 403 30.39 1.54 8.47
C TYR A 403 30.09 2.17 7.11
N MET A 404 29.80 3.48 7.06
CA MET A 404 29.58 4.22 5.81
C MET A 404 30.85 4.99 5.42
N CYS A 405 31.26 4.85 4.17
CA CYS A 405 32.28 5.72 3.59
C CYS A 405 31.73 7.13 3.33
N SER A 406 32.62 8.07 2.98
CA SER A 406 32.25 9.46 2.65
C SER A 406 31.25 9.58 1.49
N GLU A 407 31.15 8.57 0.63
CA GLU A 407 30.23 8.53 -0.51
C GLU A 407 28.86 7.92 -0.16
N THR A 408 28.81 6.90 0.69
CA THR A 408 27.56 6.21 1.08
C THR A 408 26.82 6.95 2.19
N LYS A 409 27.53 7.67 3.05
CA LYS A 409 26.95 8.44 4.15
C LYS A 409 25.91 9.48 3.68
N PRO A 410 26.16 10.32 2.66
CA PRO A 410 25.14 11.22 2.10
C PRO A 410 23.90 10.51 1.55
N ILE A 411 24.06 9.31 0.95
CA ILE A 411 22.94 8.52 0.40
C ILE A 411 21.99 8.11 1.53
N TRP A 412 22.55 7.52 2.60
CA TRP A 412 21.78 7.09 3.75
C TRP A 412 21.10 8.25 4.46
N PHE A 413 21.77 9.40 4.60
CA PHE A 413 21.15 10.59 5.20
C PHE A 413 20.03 11.17 4.34
N ALA A 414 20.20 11.23 3.03
CA ALA A 414 19.12 11.63 2.13
C ALA A 414 17.92 10.66 2.22
N LEU A 415 18.16 9.36 2.30
CA LEU A 415 17.12 8.35 2.50
C LEU A 415 16.40 8.50 3.86
N CYS A 416 17.15 8.74 4.93
CA CYS A 416 16.62 8.96 6.27
C CYS A 416 15.79 10.25 6.38
N LYS A 417 16.10 11.27 5.57
CA LYS A 417 15.25 12.48 5.45
C LYS A 417 14.00 12.24 4.60
N LEU A 418 14.14 11.53 3.48
CA LEU A 418 13.05 11.27 2.54
C LEU A 418 11.96 10.38 3.15
N THR A 419 12.33 9.33 3.87
CA THR A 419 11.40 8.28 4.29
C THR A 419 10.35 8.72 5.31
N PRO A 420 10.64 9.50 6.38
CA PRO A 420 9.60 10.09 7.24
C PRO A 420 8.61 10.95 6.47
N PHE A 421 9.10 11.69 5.46
CA PHE A 421 8.26 12.52 4.59
C PHE A 421 7.29 11.68 3.76
N ILE A 422 7.71 10.49 3.31
CA ILE A 422 6.85 9.55 2.57
C ILE A 422 5.80 8.92 3.50
N PHE A 423 6.18 8.51 4.71
CA PHE A 423 5.33 7.71 5.60
C PHE A 423 4.43 8.54 6.54
N GLN A 424 4.39 9.86 6.41
CA GLN A 424 3.45 10.67 7.18
C GLN A 424 1.99 10.38 6.79
N THR A 425 1.10 10.44 7.78
CA THR A 425 -0.32 10.08 7.59
C THR A 425 -1.24 11.26 7.27
N THR A 426 -0.70 12.48 7.29
CA THR A 426 -1.43 13.74 7.13
C THR A 426 -0.59 14.74 6.34
N ILE A 427 -1.22 15.48 5.43
CA ILE A 427 -0.58 16.52 4.63
C ILE A 427 -1.36 17.83 4.86
N ASN A 428 -0.71 18.82 5.49
CA ASN A 428 -1.35 20.10 5.81
C ASN A 428 -1.49 21.00 4.57
N ASN A 429 -0.47 21.01 3.71
CA ASN A 429 -0.46 21.76 2.46
C ASN A 429 0.12 20.90 1.34
N MET A 430 -0.73 20.44 0.42
CA MET A 430 -0.33 19.53 -0.66
C MET A 430 0.74 20.16 -1.57
N LYS A 431 0.58 21.43 -1.95
CA LYS A 431 1.51 22.11 -2.87
C LYS A 431 2.92 22.21 -2.28
N THR A 432 3.05 22.70 -1.06
CA THR A 432 4.34 22.79 -0.35
C THR A 432 4.93 21.41 -0.11
N PHE A 433 4.08 20.45 0.27
CA PHE A 433 4.50 19.07 0.49
C PHE A 433 5.13 18.46 -0.78
N LEU A 434 4.47 18.58 -1.94
CA LEU A 434 4.96 18.02 -3.20
C LEU A 434 6.28 18.65 -3.65
N VAL A 435 6.48 19.95 -3.43
CA VAL A 435 7.77 20.63 -3.71
C VAL A 435 8.89 20.03 -2.86
N ASN A 436 8.66 19.89 -1.55
CA ASN A 436 9.65 19.34 -0.63
C ASN A 436 9.91 17.84 -0.89
N LEU A 437 8.87 17.06 -1.20
CA LEU A 437 9.04 15.66 -1.58
C LEU A 437 9.93 15.52 -2.83
N LYS A 438 9.64 16.31 -3.88
CA LYS A 438 10.45 16.31 -5.10
C LYS A 438 11.91 16.67 -4.82
N ALA A 439 12.14 17.65 -3.95
CA ALA A 439 13.48 18.02 -3.52
C ALA A 439 14.21 16.87 -2.79
N HIS A 440 13.54 16.20 -1.83
CA HIS A 440 14.12 15.04 -1.14
C HIS A 440 14.39 13.84 -2.06
N VAL A 441 13.49 13.55 -3.00
CA VAL A 441 13.71 12.50 -4.02
C VAL A 441 14.91 12.84 -4.89
N ASN A 442 15.03 14.09 -5.34
CA ASN A 442 16.16 14.55 -6.14
C ASN A 442 17.48 14.48 -5.38
N GLU A 443 17.50 14.91 -4.11
CA GLU A 443 18.69 14.81 -3.24
C GLU A 443 19.15 13.35 -3.11
N PHE A 444 18.22 12.44 -2.83
CA PHE A 444 18.52 11.01 -2.70
C PHE A 444 19.08 10.42 -4.00
N LEU A 445 18.40 10.65 -5.12
CA LEU A 445 18.83 10.14 -6.43
C LEU A 445 20.15 10.78 -6.88
N TYR A 446 20.41 12.04 -6.54
CA TYR A 446 21.66 12.74 -6.83
C TYR A 446 22.85 12.05 -6.16
N HIS A 447 22.76 11.81 -4.84
CA HIS A 447 23.84 11.12 -4.13
C HIS A 447 24.02 9.68 -4.61
N LEU A 448 22.91 8.99 -4.90
CA LEU A 448 22.92 7.63 -5.42
C LEU A 448 23.66 7.56 -6.77
N ILE A 449 23.26 8.37 -7.75
CA ILE A 449 23.86 8.40 -9.09
C ILE A 449 25.31 8.88 -9.04
N LYS A 450 25.62 9.89 -8.21
CA LYS A 450 26.99 10.39 -8.02
C LYS A 450 27.94 9.30 -7.51
N SER A 451 27.46 8.40 -6.66
CA SER A 451 28.26 7.30 -6.13
C SER A 451 28.54 6.24 -7.18
N ASN A 452 27.53 5.83 -7.93
CA ASN A 452 27.67 4.88 -9.03
C ASN A 452 26.43 4.95 -9.94
N ALA A 453 26.61 5.17 -11.24
CA ALA A 453 25.49 5.23 -12.17
C ALA A 453 24.77 3.88 -12.36
N GLN A 454 25.39 2.74 -11.99
CA GLN A 454 24.78 1.40 -12.08
C GLN A 454 23.44 1.30 -11.32
N TRP A 455 23.22 2.13 -10.30
CA TRP A 455 21.98 2.15 -9.54
C TRP A 455 20.74 2.43 -10.39
N VAL A 456 20.88 3.06 -11.56
CA VAL A 456 19.76 3.26 -12.51
C VAL A 456 19.14 1.94 -13.00
N ASN A 457 19.88 0.83 -12.91
CA ASN A 457 19.38 -0.51 -13.24
C ASN A 457 18.41 -1.07 -12.19
N LYS A 458 18.15 -0.37 -11.08
CA LYS A 458 17.13 -0.74 -10.08
C LYS A 458 15.85 0.07 -10.35
N PRO A 459 14.81 -0.52 -10.98
CA PRO A 459 13.64 0.22 -11.45
C PRO A 459 12.84 0.92 -10.34
N LYS A 460 12.90 0.39 -9.11
CA LYS A 460 12.22 0.97 -7.94
C LYS A 460 12.71 2.38 -7.62
N PHE A 461 13.97 2.73 -7.90
CA PHE A 461 14.44 4.11 -7.72
C PHE A 461 13.79 5.06 -8.71
N HIS A 462 13.59 4.63 -9.96
CA HIS A 462 12.87 5.44 -10.94
C HIS A 462 11.40 5.65 -10.53
N MET A 463 10.75 4.66 -9.91
CA MET A 463 9.37 4.80 -9.42
C MET A 463 9.22 5.92 -8.37
N LEU A 464 10.27 6.30 -7.64
CA LEU A 464 10.23 7.42 -6.69
C LEU A 464 9.94 8.77 -7.38
N LEU A 465 10.30 8.92 -8.66
CA LEU A 465 10.01 10.12 -9.44
C LEU A 465 8.52 10.32 -9.70
N HIS A 466 7.72 9.25 -9.62
CA HIS A 466 6.26 9.25 -9.82
C HIS A 466 5.46 9.23 -8.51
N LEU A 467 6.14 9.16 -7.37
CA LEU A 467 5.51 9.17 -6.05
C LEU A 467 4.78 10.49 -5.76
N PRO A 468 5.32 11.68 -6.12
CA PRO A 468 4.61 12.94 -5.95
C PRO A 468 3.25 12.95 -6.65
N GLU A 469 3.18 12.48 -7.90
CA GLU A 469 1.96 12.42 -8.71
C GLU A 469 0.94 11.44 -8.08
N SER A 470 1.43 10.32 -7.52
CA SER A 470 0.58 9.39 -6.76
C SER A 470 0.01 10.04 -5.51
N ILE A 471 0.82 10.81 -4.75
CA ILE A 471 0.36 11.48 -3.52
C ILE A 471 -0.59 12.63 -3.83
N GLU A 472 -0.35 13.38 -4.90
CA GLU A 472 -1.26 14.43 -5.35
C GLU A 472 -2.66 13.87 -5.67
N ARG A 473 -2.70 12.70 -6.33
CA ARG A 473 -3.96 12.04 -6.73
C ARG A 473 -4.67 11.32 -5.59
N PHE A 474 -3.94 10.64 -4.71
CA PHE A 474 -4.51 9.70 -3.72
C PHE A 474 -4.37 10.15 -2.26
N GLY A 475 -3.69 11.26 -2.00
CA GLY A 475 -3.37 11.72 -0.65
C GLY A 475 -2.11 11.05 -0.08
N PRO A 476 -1.95 11.02 1.26
CA PRO A 476 -0.74 10.49 1.89
C PRO A 476 -0.42 9.04 1.49
N ALA A 477 0.84 8.72 1.24
CA ALA A 477 1.26 7.41 0.72
C ALA A 477 0.84 6.19 1.55
N PRO A 478 0.81 6.26 2.91
CA PRO A 478 0.25 5.16 3.71
C PRO A 478 -1.21 4.81 3.36
N GLY A 479 -1.96 5.76 2.79
CA GLY A 479 -3.34 5.58 2.34
C GLY A 479 -3.49 4.61 1.15
N PHE A 480 -2.44 4.38 0.37
CA PHE A 480 -2.43 3.47 -0.78
C PHE A 480 -1.32 2.40 -0.70
N SER A 481 -0.85 2.08 0.51
CA SER A 481 0.06 0.96 0.76
C SER A 481 -0.67 -0.41 0.72
N THR A 482 0.02 -1.46 0.28
CA THR A 482 -0.48 -2.85 0.30
C THR A 482 -0.46 -3.48 1.71
N GLU A 483 0.20 -2.84 2.67
CA GLU A 483 0.30 -3.30 4.07
C GLU A 483 -1.09 -3.54 4.71
N LYS A 484 -2.14 -2.88 4.23
CA LYS A 484 -3.52 -3.08 4.70
C LYS A 484 -4.13 -4.42 4.26
N PHE A 485 -3.70 -4.95 3.11
CA PHE A 485 -4.24 -6.16 2.50
C PHE A 485 -3.41 -7.41 2.81
N GLU A 486 -2.10 -7.27 2.96
CA GLU A 486 -1.19 -8.38 3.25
C GLU A 486 -1.56 -9.25 4.48
N PRO A 487 -2.05 -8.69 5.61
CA PRO A 487 -2.54 -9.50 6.73
C PRO A 487 -3.67 -10.46 6.32
N PHE A 488 -4.48 -10.06 5.33
CA PHE A 488 -5.62 -10.82 4.84
C PHE A 488 -5.21 -12.07 4.05
N ASN A 489 -4.02 -12.08 3.44
CA ASN A 489 -3.42 -13.31 2.90
C ASN A 489 -3.19 -14.35 4.01
N GLY A 490 -3.00 -13.93 5.27
CA GLY A 490 -3.02 -14.82 6.43
C GLY A 490 -4.39 -15.45 6.69
N VAL A 491 -5.49 -14.70 6.52
CA VAL A 491 -6.86 -15.19 6.67
C VAL A 491 -7.19 -16.21 5.58
N LEU A 492 -6.82 -15.92 4.33
CA LEU A 492 -7.01 -16.86 3.22
C LEU A 492 -6.23 -18.16 3.44
N ARG A 493 -4.96 -18.06 3.87
CA ARG A 493 -4.16 -19.26 4.20
C ARG A 493 -4.82 -20.11 5.30
N LYS A 494 -5.42 -19.51 6.32
CA LYS A 494 -6.18 -20.25 7.34
C LYS A 494 -7.39 -20.97 6.75
N ALA A 495 -8.16 -20.33 5.87
CA ALA A 495 -9.27 -20.97 5.17
C ALA A 495 -8.80 -22.18 4.35
N SER A 496 -7.68 -22.04 3.63
CA SER A 496 -7.05 -23.13 2.88
C SER A 496 -6.63 -24.30 3.78
N VAL A 497 -6.00 -24.02 4.93
CA VAL A 497 -5.57 -25.06 5.91
C VAL A 497 -6.73 -25.90 6.41
N HIS A 498 -7.89 -25.29 6.62
CA HIS A 498 -9.08 -25.96 7.15
C HIS A 498 -10.00 -26.55 6.07
N SER A 499 -9.60 -26.48 4.79
CA SER A 499 -10.32 -27.13 3.69
C SER A 499 -9.96 -28.61 3.55
N ASN A 500 -10.78 -29.37 2.81
CA ASN A 500 -10.44 -30.75 2.43
C ASN A 500 -9.40 -30.82 1.30
N LYS A 501 -9.05 -29.66 0.71
CA LYS A 501 -8.06 -29.46 -0.36
C LYS A 501 -8.37 -30.17 -1.69
N LEU A 502 -9.56 -30.74 -1.88
CA LEU A 502 -9.97 -31.33 -3.16
C LEU A 502 -10.32 -30.25 -4.19
N ALA A 503 -10.92 -29.15 -3.74
CA ALA A 503 -11.26 -27.99 -4.57
C ALA A 503 -10.94 -26.69 -3.81
N PRO A 504 -9.65 -26.39 -3.55
CA PRO A 504 -9.25 -25.38 -2.57
C PRO A 504 -9.80 -23.98 -2.89
N GLY A 505 -9.88 -23.60 -4.17
CA GLY A 505 -10.45 -22.31 -4.56
C GLY A 505 -11.93 -22.17 -4.19
N ARG A 506 -12.72 -23.24 -4.42
CA ARG A 506 -14.14 -23.29 -4.07
C ARG A 506 -14.33 -23.26 -2.55
N ASP A 507 -13.58 -24.08 -1.82
CA ASP A 507 -13.71 -24.18 -0.36
C ASP A 507 -13.35 -22.85 0.33
N ILE A 508 -12.31 -22.16 -0.15
CA ILE A 508 -11.94 -20.82 0.30
C ILE A 508 -13.08 -19.84 0.01
N ALA A 509 -13.60 -19.82 -1.22
CA ALA A 509 -14.69 -18.93 -1.61
C ALA A 509 -15.94 -19.12 -0.73
N THR A 510 -16.37 -20.37 -0.51
CA THR A 510 -17.49 -20.68 0.39
C THR A 510 -17.22 -20.25 1.85
N THR A 511 -15.97 -20.34 2.31
CA THR A 511 -15.60 -19.85 3.64
C THR A 511 -15.77 -18.33 3.75
N PHE A 512 -15.30 -17.58 2.74
CA PHE A 512 -15.43 -16.12 2.71
C PHE A 512 -16.87 -15.65 2.49
N GLU A 513 -17.67 -16.39 1.72
CA GLU A 513 -19.11 -16.18 1.58
C GLU A 513 -19.79 -16.28 2.95
N ASN A 514 -19.58 -17.39 3.67
CA ASN A 514 -20.13 -17.58 5.01
C ASN A 514 -19.70 -16.46 5.99
N LEU A 515 -18.42 -16.07 5.95
CA LEU A 515 -17.94 -14.95 6.77
C LEU A 515 -18.64 -13.63 6.42
N SER A 516 -18.87 -13.35 5.13
CA SER A 516 -19.56 -12.15 4.68
C SER A 516 -21.03 -12.14 5.08
N SER A 517 -21.73 -13.27 4.95
CA SER A 517 -23.11 -13.43 5.42
C SER A 517 -23.22 -13.24 6.93
N LEU A 518 -22.29 -13.82 7.71
CA LEU A 518 -22.25 -13.63 9.16
C LEU A 518 -22.01 -12.17 9.53
N ARG A 519 -21.11 -11.47 8.84
CA ARG A 519 -20.87 -10.03 9.05
C ARG A 519 -22.14 -9.21 8.80
N LEU A 520 -22.86 -9.49 7.71
CA LEU A 520 -24.13 -8.81 7.38
C LEU A 520 -25.16 -9.02 8.50
N VAL A 521 -25.35 -10.26 8.95
CA VAL A 521 -26.32 -10.60 10.00
C VAL A 521 -25.93 -10.00 11.34
N MET A 522 -24.68 -10.18 11.78
CA MET A 522 -24.24 -9.73 13.10
C MET A 522 -24.14 -8.20 13.21
N SER A 523 -23.98 -7.49 12.09
CA SER A 523 -23.78 -6.04 12.06
C SER A 523 -25.05 -5.24 11.80
N ASP A 524 -26.21 -5.81 12.14
CA ASP A 524 -27.52 -5.15 12.00
C ASP A 524 -27.86 -4.81 10.54
N GLY A 525 -27.42 -5.66 9.61
CA GLY A 525 -27.75 -5.55 8.20
C GLY A 525 -29.27 -5.59 7.98
N VAL A 526 -29.72 -4.97 6.89
CA VAL A 526 -31.13 -4.98 6.51
C VAL A 526 -31.28 -5.80 5.25
N ILE A 527 -32.18 -6.78 5.26
CA ILE A 527 -32.49 -7.61 4.10
C ILE A 527 -33.75 -7.04 3.47
N LEU A 528 -33.68 -6.66 2.19
CA LEU A 528 -34.86 -6.33 1.39
C LEU A 528 -35.44 -7.63 0.85
N ASP A 529 -36.73 -7.86 1.08
CA ASP A 529 -37.47 -8.97 0.52
C ASP A 529 -38.03 -8.54 -0.84
N ASP A 530 -37.40 -8.99 -1.94
CA ASP A 530 -37.76 -8.57 -3.29
C ASP A 530 -39.19 -8.97 -3.70
N ILE A 531 -39.79 -9.97 -3.03
CA ILE A 531 -41.15 -10.42 -3.32
C ILE A 531 -42.18 -9.47 -2.70
N THR A 532 -41.94 -9.07 -1.44
CA THR A 532 -42.87 -8.24 -0.68
C THR A 532 -42.55 -6.74 -0.75
N GLY A 533 -41.34 -6.38 -1.17
CA GLY A 533 -40.78 -5.02 -1.10
C GLY A 533 -40.52 -4.56 0.34
N MET A 534 -40.64 -5.43 1.34
CA MET A 534 -40.48 -5.07 2.75
C MET A 534 -39.04 -5.30 3.23
N THR A 535 -38.57 -4.41 4.10
CA THR A 535 -37.30 -4.60 4.79
C THR A 535 -37.46 -5.47 6.04
N ARG A 536 -36.52 -6.39 6.23
CA ARG A 536 -36.40 -7.22 7.42
C ARG A 536 -35.12 -6.85 8.14
N LYS A 537 -35.25 -6.43 9.40
CA LYS A 537 -34.13 -6.19 10.30
C LYS A 537 -33.71 -7.48 10.97
N ILE A 538 -32.44 -7.57 11.34
CA ILE A 538 -31.95 -8.65 12.18
C ILE A 538 -32.47 -8.46 13.61
N GLY A 539 -32.81 -9.56 14.29
CA GLY A 539 -33.31 -9.52 15.66
C GLY A 539 -32.31 -8.86 16.63
N PRO A 540 -32.78 -8.04 17.59
CA PRO A 540 -31.91 -7.27 18.48
C PRO A 540 -31.00 -8.13 19.35
N GLU A 541 -31.38 -9.38 19.66
CA GLU A 541 -30.54 -10.32 20.41
C GLU A 541 -29.29 -10.74 19.64
N VAL A 542 -29.40 -10.93 18.32
CA VAL A 542 -28.27 -11.30 17.46
C VAL A 542 -27.28 -10.13 17.35
N THR A 543 -27.78 -8.91 17.17
CA THR A 543 -26.94 -7.71 17.08
C THR A 543 -26.34 -7.35 18.43
N SER A 544 -27.07 -7.57 19.53
CA SER A 544 -26.57 -7.40 20.90
C SER A 544 -25.46 -8.40 21.23
N PHE A 545 -25.55 -9.64 20.74
CA PHE A 545 -24.46 -10.61 20.87
C PHE A 545 -23.17 -10.08 20.26
N PHE A 546 -23.19 -9.56 19.03
CA PHE A 546 -21.99 -8.98 18.42
C PHE A 546 -21.51 -7.73 19.16
N ARG A 547 -22.41 -6.79 19.49
CA ARG A 547 -22.07 -5.53 20.18
C ARG A 547 -21.42 -5.75 21.55
N ASN A 548 -21.86 -6.76 22.29
CA ASN A 548 -21.43 -6.99 23.67
C ASN A 548 -20.23 -7.95 23.79
N ASN A 549 -19.86 -8.68 22.72
CA ASN A 549 -18.77 -9.66 22.76
C ASN A 549 -17.55 -9.20 21.96
N VAL A 550 -16.58 -8.57 22.64
CA VAL A 550 -15.33 -8.08 22.04
C VAL A 550 -14.50 -9.22 21.41
N SER A 551 -14.54 -10.42 21.97
CA SER A 551 -13.86 -11.59 21.39
C SER A 551 -14.42 -11.97 20.02
N VAL A 552 -15.75 -11.94 19.87
CA VAL A 552 -16.44 -12.21 18.60
C VAL A 552 -16.10 -11.13 17.57
N GLN A 553 -16.16 -9.85 17.96
CA GLN A 553 -15.74 -8.74 17.09
C GLN A 553 -14.32 -8.95 16.55
N ARG A 554 -13.37 -9.22 17.45
CA ARG A 554 -11.97 -9.46 17.08
C ARG A 554 -11.80 -10.68 16.18
N SER A 555 -12.55 -11.76 16.42
CA SER A 555 -12.53 -12.95 15.56
C SER A 555 -13.02 -12.68 14.14
N MET A 556 -13.88 -11.67 13.95
CA MET A 556 -14.36 -11.22 12.64
C MET A 556 -13.46 -10.15 12.00
N GLY A 557 -12.35 -9.80 12.66
CA GLY A 557 -11.43 -8.76 12.21
C GLY A 557 -11.84 -7.33 12.58
N TYR A 558 -12.84 -7.15 13.45
CA TYR A 558 -13.34 -5.85 13.90
C TYR A 558 -12.83 -5.48 15.29
N ASN A 559 -12.39 -4.23 15.44
CA ASN A 559 -11.99 -3.67 16.71
C ASN A 559 -12.70 -2.33 16.94
N ALA A 560 -13.75 -2.35 17.76
CA ALA A 560 -14.56 -1.18 18.09
C ALA A 560 -13.74 -0.03 18.71
N ASP A 561 -12.71 -0.34 19.50
CA ASP A 561 -11.85 0.67 20.13
C ASP A 561 -11.01 1.43 19.10
N LEU A 562 -10.57 0.76 18.03
CA LEU A 562 -9.84 1.39 16.93
C LEU A 562 -10.79 2.13 15.95
N ALA A 563 -12.02 1.65 15.82
CA ALA A 563 -13.03 2.24 14.94
C ALA A 563 -13.58 3.59 15.45
N ARG A 564 -13.49 3.88 16.75
CA ARG A 564 -13.90 5.17 17.32
C ARG A 564 -12.75 6.19 17.27
N SER A 565 -13.09 7.47 17.04
CA SER A 565 -12.08 8.52 17.16
C SER A 565 -11.53 8.50 18.58
N PRO A 566 -10.21 8.69 18.80
CA PRO A 566 -9.67 8.79 20.15
C PRO A 566 -10.44 9.86 20.91
N ASP A 567 -11.08 9.50 22.03
CA ASP A 567 -11.74 10.49 22.88
C ASP A 567 -10.64 11.40 23.45
N ALA A 568 -10.64 12.67 23.08
CA ALA A 568 -9.69 13.65 23.60
C ALA A 568 -9.76 13.77 25.14
N ARG A 569 -10.82 13.24 25.78
CA ARG A 569 -10.94 13.16 27.26
C ARG A 569 -10.18 11.98 27.88
N LYS A 570 -9.73 10.99 27.10
CA LYS A 570 -8.95 9.85 27.61
C LYS A 570 -7.48 10.16 27.87
N PHE A 571 -6.96 11.22 27.25
CA PHE A 571 -5.55 11.59 27.34
C PHE A 571 -5.41 13.11 27.54
N PRO A 572 -4.39 13.58 28.28
CA PRO A 572 -3.40 12.78 28.98
C PRO A 572 -4.00 12.01 30.17
N SER A 573 -3.51 10.80 30.46
CA SER A 573 -3.95 9.99 31.62
C SER A 573 -2.78 9.41 32.41
N ARG A 574 -2.89 9.43 33.75
CA ARG A 574 -1.88 8.83 34.63
C ARG A 574 -1.88 7.31 34.51
N THR A 575 -0.71 6.71 34.55
CA THR A 575 -0.58 5.25 34.69
C THR A 575 -0.62 4.84 36.17
N MET A 576 -0.84 3.54 36.42
CA MET A 576 -0.79 2.96 37.78
C MET A 576 0.62 2.59 38.23
N LEU A 577 1.66 3.01 37.49
CA LEU A 577 3.04 2.71 37.86
C LEU A 577 3.42 3.52 39.12
N PRO A 578 3.93 2.85 40.17
CA PRO A 578 4.40 3.55 41.36
C PRO A 578 5.64 4.39 41.01
N LEU A 579 5.76 5.57 41.64
CA LEU A 579 6.94 6.42 41.53
C LEU A 579 8.07 5.82 42.37
N PRO A 580 9.20 5.43 41.77
CA PRO A 580 10.38 4.98 42.51
C PRO A 580 10.86 6.04 43.52
N GLU A 581 11.34 5.61 44.68
CA GLU A 581 11.79 6.52 45.75
C GLU A 581 12.97 7.40 45.31
N ASP A 582 13.85 6.88 44.44
CA ASP A 582 15.00 7.57 43.88
C ASP A 582 14.63 8.67 42.86
N LEU A 583 13.40 8.66 42.34
CA LEU A 583 12.89 9.67 41.40
C LEU A 583 11.95 10.69 42.06
N GLN A 584 11.74 10.61 43.38
CA GLN A 584 10.96 11.61 44.11
C GLN A 584 11.79 12.89 44.29
N CYS A 585 11.25 14.03 43.87
CA CYS A 585 11.92 15.33 44.02
C CYS A 585 11.01 16.35 44.72
N ALA A 586 11.56 17.51 45.07
CA ALA A 586 10.72 18.64 45.50
C ALA A 586 9.82 19.08 44.34
N ILE A 587 8.58 19.48 44.64
CA ILE A 587 7.67 20.04 43.62
C ILE A 587 8.27 21.38 43.16
N PRO A 588 8.40 21.66 41.85
CA PRO A 588 8.95 22.92 41.37
C PRO A 588 8.26 24.15 41.95
N ASP A 589 9.02 25.18 42.34
CA ASP A 589 8.49 26.39 42.98
C ASP A 589 7.45 27.11 42.12
N SER A 590 7.63 27.09 40.80
CA SER A 590 6.68 27.62 39.81
C SER A 590 5.30 26.96 39.87
N LEU A 591 5.28 25.63 39.97
CA LEU A 591 4.08 24.81 40.16
C LEU A 591 3.40 25.10 41.50
N GLN A 592 4.20 25.22 42.58
CA GLN A 592 3.70 25.58 43.90
C GLN A 592 3.10 26.99 43.92
N ASN A 593 3.73 27.95 43.25
CA ASN A 593 3.28 29.34 43.15
C ASN A 593 2.00 29.48 42.31
N ALA A 594 1.84 28.67 41.27
CA ALA A 594 0.69 28.72 40.37
C ALA A 594 -0.59 28.09 40.97
N HIS A 595 -0.46 27.01 41.75
CA HIS A 595 -1.61 26.19 42.19
C HIS A 595 -1.69 25.94 43.70
N GLY A 596 -0.69 26.37 44.49
CA GLY A 596 -0.53 25.99 45.89
C GLY A 596 -0.06 24.53 46.06
N THR A 597 0.42 24.16 47.24
CA THR A 597 0.88 22.78 47.53
C THR A 597 -0.26 21.79 47.77
N SER A 598 -1.47 22.28 48.04
CA SER A 598 -2.64 21.45 48.36
C SER A 598 -3.26 20.90 47.08
N GLY A 599 -2.97 19.63 46.77
CA GLY A 599 -3.58 18.93 45.64
C GLY A 599 -2.64 18.58 44.49
N ILE A 600 -1.32 18.78 44.61
CA ILE A 600 -0.35 18.32 43.61
C ILE A 600 0.29 16.99 44.08
N SER A 601 0.36 16.00 43.19
CA SER A 601 1.09 14.75 43.43
C SER A 601 2.01 14.41 42.27
N GLN A 602 3.22 13.94 42.56
CA GLN A 602 4.10 13.40 41.53
C GLN A 602 3.62 12.05 41.01
N VAL A 603 3.88 11.77 39.73
CA VAL A 603 3.52 10.52 39.06
C VAL A 603 4.71 9.99 38.26
N ALA A 604 4.84 8.67 38.17
CA ALA A 604 5.95 8.05 37.45
C ALA A 604 5.85 8.21 35.92
N GLN A 605 4.61 8.12 35.39
CA GLN A 605 4.36 8.08 33.95
C GLN A 605 2.94 8.53 33.60
N VAL A 606 2.84 9.27 32.50
CA VAL A 606 1.59 9.74 31.89
C VAL A 606 1.52 9.22 30.45
N LEU A 607 0.33 8.78 30.04
CA LEU A 607 0.01 8.48 28.65
C LEU A 607 -0.50 9.75 27.97
N ILE A 608 0.15 10.18 26.90
CA ILE A 608 -0.29 11.34 26.09
C ILE A 608 -1.20 10.89 24.95
N ASN A 609 -1.04 9.65 24.50
CA ASN A 609 -2.00 8.94 23.67
C ASN A 609 -1.85 7.42 23.90
N LYS A 610 -2.46 6.59 23.04
CA LYS A 610 -2.41 5.13 23.16
C LYS A 610 -1.01 4.51 23.02
N HIS A 611 -0.10 5.19 22.33
CA HIS A 611 1.24 4.72 22.00
C HIS A 611 2.32 5.49 22.74
N ASP A 612 2.05 6.76 23.07
CA ASP A 612 3.03 7.67 23.66
C ASP A 612 2.90 7.78 25.17
N ARG A 613 4.04 7.58 25.82
CA ARG A 613 4.24 7.65 27.25
C ARG A 613 5.31 8.68 27.54
N VAL A 614 5.07 9.50 28.54
CA VAL A 614 6.03 10.43 29.09
C VAL A 614 6.33 10.02 30.52
N ASN A 615 7.60 9.91 30.86
CA ASN A 615 8.14 9.60 32.18
C ASN A 615 9.45 10.37 32.40
N HIS A 616 10.05 10.23 33.58
CA HIS A 616 11.38 10.78 33.86
C HIS A 616 12.38 10.36 32.75
N GLY A 617 13.15 11.31 32.23
CA GLY A 617 14.11 11.10 31.14
C GLY A 617 13.51 11.08 29.73
N SER A 618 12.19 11.21 29.59
CA SER A 618 11.56 11.42 28.29
C SER A 618 11.89 12.80 27.74
N PHE A 619 12.11 12.91 26.43
CA PHE A 619 12.21 14.20 25.75
C PHE A 619 10.85 14.63 25.22
N VAL A 620 10.49 15.88 25.46
CA VAL A 620 9.23 16.49 25.00
C VAL A 620 9.51 17.79 24.27
N ALA A 621 8.69 18.11 23.27
CA ALA A 621 8.69 19.39 22.59
C ALA A 621 7.50 20.24 23.09
N ALA A 622 7.76 21.46 23.55
CA ALA A 622 6.77 22.39 24.08
C ALA A 622 7.07 23.84 23.64
N GLY A 623 6.07 24.69 23.39
CA GLY A 623 6.25 26.11 23.02
C GLY A 623 5.93 27.08 24.18
N GLU A 624 6.29 28.37 24.14
CA GLU A 624 7.11 29.13 23.17
C GLU A 624 8.37 29.70 23.86
N SER A 625 9.53 29.56 23.22
CA SER A 625 10.68 30.41 23.51
C SER A 625 10.38 31.88 23.16
N ALA A 626 11.25 32.84 23.53
CA ALA A 626 11.04 34.27 23.30
C ALA A 626 10.79 34.68 21.82
N ASP A 627 11.06 33.77 20.89
CA ASP A 627 10.92 33.87 19.43
C ASP A 627 9.76 33.04 18.84
N GLY A 628 8.92 32.40 19.66
CA GLY A 628 7.72 31.67 19.21
C GLY A 628 7.96 30.23 18.73
N GLY A 629 9.16 29.69 18.95
CA GLY A 629 9.56 28.34 18.52
C GLY A 629 9.22 27.23 19.51
N LEU A 630 9.19 25.98 19.02
CA LEU A 630 9.17 24.79 19.88
C LEU A 630 10.54 24.61 20.56
N VAL A 631 10.51 24.30 21.85
CA VAL A 631 11.68 23.97 22.66
C VAL A 631 11.63 22.48 23.00
N VAL A 632 12.77 21.80 22.90
CA VAL A 632 12.92 20.41 23.35
C VAL A 632 13.55 20.40 24.74
N GLY A 633 12.95 19.65 25.66
CA GLY A 633 13.47 19.46 27.01
C GLY A 633 13.32 18.03 27.48
N MET A 634 14.19 17.61 28.39
CA MET A 634 14.06 16.34 29.10
C MET A 634 13.15 16.54 30.32
N VAL A 635 12.28 15.56 30.58
CA VAL A 635 11.36 15.57 31.72
C VAL A 635 12.11 15.12 32.96
N GLU A 636 12.30 16.03 33.92
CA GLU A 636 12.87 15.73 35.24
C GLU A 636 11.81 15.17 36.20
N SER A 637 10.59 15.72 36.20
CA SER A 637 9.50 15.23 37.05
C SER A 637 8.15 15.47 36.42
N LEU A 638 7.17 14.64 36.79
CA LEU A 638 5.78 14.76 36.35
C LEU A 638 4.88 14.96 37.56
N CYS A 639 4.04 16.00 37.51
CA CYS A 639 3.10 16.34 38.56
C CYS A 639 1.67 16.36 38.01
N VAL A 640 0.70 15.97 38.84
CA VAL A 640 -0.74 16.03 38.55
C VAL A 640 -1.44 16.85 39.62
N HIS A 641 -2.31 17.78 39.21
CA HIS A 641 -3.13 18.60 40.09
C HIS A 641 -4.55 18.00 40.25
N HIS A 642 -4.98 17.79 41.50
CA HIS A 642 -6.26 17.20 41.89
C HIS A 642 -7.28 18.30 42.24
N GLY A 643 -7.64 19.12 41.25
CA GLY A 643 -8.65 20.18 41.44
C GLY A 643 -9.14 20.78 40.12
N GLY A 644 -10.40 20.50 39.77
CA GLY A 644 -11.10 21.08 38.61
C GLY A 644 -10.95 20.28 37.30
N CYS A 645 -12.04 20.16 36.54
CA CYS A 645 -12.14 19.40 35.30
C CYS A 645 -11.18 19.95 34.21
N GLY A 646 -9.98 19.38 34.10
CA GLY A 646 -9.04 19.62 33.01
C GLY A 646 -7.58 19.56 33.48
N CYS A 647 -6.86 18.51 33.12
CA CYS A 647 -5.42 18.42 33.32
C CYS A 647 -4.72 19.50 32.48
N THR A 648 -4.28 20.59 33.12
CA THR A 648 -3.35 21.55 32.53
C THR A 648 -1.94 21.18 32.97
N LEU A 649 -1.03 20.98 32.01
CA LEU A 649 0.40 20.85 32.27
C LEU A 649 0.99 22.26 32.35
N PRO A 650 1.57 22.70 33.49
CA PRO A 650 2.27 23.97 33.55
C PRO A 650 3.60 23.88 32.79
N HIS A 651 3.86 24.92 31.99
CA HIS A 651 5.05 25.09 31.17
C HIS A 651 6.16 25.78 31.96
N GLU A 652 7.21 25.05 32.29
CA GLU A 652 8.56 25.60 32.42
C GLU A 652 9.51 24.70 31.63
N ALA A 653 10.10 25.24 30.57
CA ALA A 653 11.09 24.56 29.75
C ALA A 653 12.39 25.37 29.80
N SER A 654 13.37 24.93 30.56
CA SER A 654 14.75 25.37 30.40
C SER A 654 15.39 24.53 29.30
N GLY A 655 15.21 24.92 28.04
CA GLY A 655 15.78 24.20 26.90
C GLY A 655 17.12 24.79 26.47
N GLN A 656 18.12 23.92 26.28
CA GLN A 656 19.21 24.20 25.36
C GLN A 656 18.75 23.86 23.94
N LYS A 657 19.25 24.60 22.93
CA LYS A 657 19.01 24.24 21.52
C LYS A 657 19.72 22.91 21.22
N PRO A 658 19.00 21.81 20.94
CA PRO A 658 19.65 20.57 20.53
C PRO A 658 20.33 20.77 19.17
N ALA A 659 21.52 20.20 18.99
CA ALA A 659 22.17 20.15 17.69
C ALA A 659 21.47 19.08 16.82
N PRO A 660 21.05 19.40 15.59
CA PRO A 660 20.45 18.42 14.71
C PRO A 660 21.55 17.47 14.21
N CYS A 661 21.47 16.18 14.54
CA CYS A 661 22.42 15.22 13.98
C CYS A 661 21.85 14.61 12.69
N CYS A 662 22.43 15.05 11.57
CA CYS A 662 22.66 14.16 10.45
C CYS A 662 24.17 13.95 10.24
N GLY A 663 24.92 13.69 11.33
CA GLY A 663 26.33 13.27 11.25
C GLY A 663 27.40 14.18 11.86
N GLN A 664 27.13 14.86 12.97
CA GLN A 664 28.11 15.68 13.72
C GLN A 664 28.40 15.16 15.14
N CYS A 665 28.29 13.85 15.38
CA CYS A 665 28.88 13.23 16.56
C CYS A 665 30.17 12.55 16.13
N GLU A 666 31.31 13.01 16.66
CA GLU A 666 32.55 12.25 16.69
C GLU A 666 32.31 11.09 17.67
N GLY A 667 31.78 9.98 17.15
CA GLY A 667 31.29 8.85 17.93
C GLY A 667 32.39 8.09 18.67
N GLU A 668 32.93 8.68 19.74
CA GLU A 668 33.92 8.03 20.61
C GLU A 668 33.28 7.04 21.63
N CYS A 669 31.96 6.83 21.57
CA CYS A 669 31.25 5.90 22.44
C CYS A 669 31.56 4.43 22.06
N THR A 670 32.13 3.65 22.98
CA THR A 670 32.55 2.27 22.74
C THR A 670 31.45 1.25 23.07
N VAL A 671 31.49 0.07 22.44
CA VAL A 671 30.61 -1.05 22.78
C VAL A 671 31.27 -1.94 23.84
N GLU A 672 30.72 -1.94 25.05
CA GLU A 672 31.20 -2.75 26.16
C GLU A 672 30.27 -3.94 26.44
N ARG A 673 30.82 -5.09 26.84
CA ARG A 673 30.02 -6.30 27.16
C ARG A 673 29.53 -6.28 28.62
N THR A 674 28.70 -5.31 28.97
CA THR A 674 28.29 -5.03 30.36
C THR A 674 26.84 -5.37 30.66
N LYS A 675 25.94 -5.37 29.67
CA LYS A 675 24.49 -5.57 29.86
C LYS A 675 24.13 -7.03 30.05
N ALA A 676 23.52 -7.38 31.18
CA ALA A 676 23.03 -8.74 31.43
C ALA A 676 21.76 -9.02 30.60
N VAL A 677 21.74 -10.15 29.87
CA VAL A 677 20.55 -10.57 29.13
C VAL A 677 19.50 -11.07 30.11
N LEU A 678 18.27 -10.55 30.03
CA LEU A 678 17.15 -11.09 30.77
C LEU A 678 16.66 -12.38 30.11
N MET A 679 16.82 -13.52 30.79
CA MET A 679 16.16 -14.78 30.44
C MET A 679 15.04 -15.03 31.44
N GLU A 680 13.81 -15.21 30.95
CA GLU A 680 12.62 -15.44 31.79
C GLU A 680 12.42 -14.37 32.89
N GLY A 681 12.77 -13.12 32.59
CA GLY A 681 12.65 -12.00 33.53
C GLY A 681 13.76 -11.91 34.60
N LYS A 682 14.80 -12.75 34.53
CA LYS A 682 15.95 -12.71 35.43
C LYS A 682 17.24 -12.39 34.68
N ALA A 683 18.10 -11.57 35.29
CA ALA A 683 19.41 -11.23 34.75
C ALA A 683 20.28 -12.49 34.65
N SER A 684 20.67 -12.86 33.44
CA SER A 684 21.52 -14.01 33.17
C SER A 684 23.01 -13.67 33.30
N ARG A 685 23.86 -14.70 33.33
CA ARG A 685 25.32 -14.55 33.27
C ARG A 685 25.83 -14.19 31.86
N VAL A 686 24.97 -14.27 30.84
CA VAL A 686 25.32 -13.91 29.46
C VAL A 686 25.27 -12.39 29.34
N LYS A 687 26.41 -11.78 29.00
CA LYS A 687 26.51 -10.33 28.77
C LYS A 687 26.45 -10.00 27.28
N THR A 688 25.60 -9.05 26.91
CA THR A 688 25.49 -8.46 25.56
C THR A 688 26.26 -7.15 25.48
N GLY A 689 26.53 -6.71 24.24
CA GLY A 689 27.14 -5.41 24.00
C GLY A 689 26.18 -4.29 24.39
N GLN A 690 26.69 -3.23 24.99
CA GLN A 690 25.99 -1.98 25.25
C GLN A 690 26.93 -0.83 24.90
N VAL A 691 26.39 0.20 24.24
CA VAL A 691 27.13 1.44 23.98
C VAL A 691 27.33 2.16 25.32
N ALA A 692 28.57 2.42 25.68
CA ALA A 692 28.94 3.28 26.80
C ALA A 692 29.00 4.73 26.30
N HIS A 693 28.06 5.56 26.74
CA HIS A 693 28.01 6.97 26.35
C HIS A 693 29.04 7.78 27.13
N THR A 694 29.86 8.55 26.41
CA THR A 694 30.88 9.46 26.97
C THR A 694 30.37 10.89 27.16
N ASP A 695 29.29 11.26 26.46
CA ASP A 695 28.60 12.56 26.52
C ASP A 695 27.14 12.36 26.94
N THR A 696 26.72 13.07 27.99
CA THR A 696 25.33 13.08 28.50
C THR A 696 24.69 14.46 28.44
N ASP A 697 25.42 15.46 27.96
CA ASP A 697 25.02 16.87 27.96
C ASP A 697 24.46 17.27 26.58
N ASN A 698 24.94 16.65 25.49
CA ASN A 698 24.41 16.86 24.15
C ASN A 698 23.46 15.74 23.70
N TYR A 699 22.32 16.13 23.13
CA TYR A 699 21.31 15.20 22.64
C TYR A 699 21.13 15.29 21.13
N ILE A 700 20.80 14.15 20.53
CA ILE A 700 20.60 14.00 19.09
C ILE A 700 19.13 13.73 18.79
N ILE A 701 18.57 14.47 17.83
CA ILE A 701 17.23 14.21 17.30
C ILE A 701 17.31 13.13 16.20
N ASN A 702 16.50 12.07 16.33
CA ASN A 702 16.33 11.08 15.28
C ASN A 702 15.48 11.65 14.13
N ALA A 703 16.13 12.24 13.12
CA ALA A 703 15.45 12.74 11.93
C ALA A 703 14.86 11.63 11.05
N ALA A 704 15.25 10.37 11.24
CA ALA A 704 14.72 9.21 10.52
C ALA A 704 13.46 8.62 11.17
N SER A 705 13.01 9.16 12.31
CA SER A 705 11.82 8.68 13.03
C SER A 705 10.60 8.68 12.11
N LEU A 706 9.92 7.54 12.03
CA LEU A 706 8.63 7.42 11.37
C LEU A 706 7.48 7.74 12.34
N HIS A 707 7.81 7.95 13.62
CA HIS A 707 6.89 8.41 14.65
C HIS A 707 6.92 9.93 14.74
N ASP A 708 5.75 10.55 14.69
CA ASP A 708 5.53 12.00 14.50
C ASP A 708 6.55 12.69 13.55
N PRO A 709 6.57 12.32 12.25
CA PRO A 709 7.53 12.87 11.30
C PRO A 709 7.52 14.40 11.22
N HIS A 710 6.34 15.01 11.37
CA HIS A 710 6.17 16.46 11.29
C HIS A 710 6.88 17.15 12.45
N LEU A 711 6.71 16.66 13.69
CA LEU A 711 7.42 17.20 14.84
C LEU A 711 8.93 17.07 14.68
N HIS A 712 9.41 15.87 14.33
CA HIS A 712 10.83 15.61 14.16
C HIS A 712 11.46 16.50 13.07
N GLN A 713 10.77 16.73 11.95
CA GLN A 713 11.24 17.64 10.91
C GLN A 713 11.26 19.10 11.36
N THR A 714 10.20 19.54 12.05
CA THR A 714 10.07 20.92 12.54
C THR A 714 11.18 21.24 13.53
N VAL A 715 11.46 20.31 14.45
CA VAL A 715 12.47 20.47 15.49
C VAL A 715 13.88 20.32 14.91
N ALA A 716 14.12 19.33 14.05
CA ALA A 716 15.45 19.12 13.46
C ALA A 716 15.81 20.22 12.45
N ASN A 717 14.82 20.80 11.76
CA ASN A 717 14.95 21.89 10.79
C ASN A 717 16.13 21.68 9.82
N LEU A 718 16.27 20.45 9.32
CA LEU A 718 17.39 20.05 8.48
C LEU A 718 17.27 20.68 7.08
N PRO A 719 18.37 21.18 6.49
CA PRO A 719 18.35 21.71 5.14
C PRO A 719 18.07 20.60 4.12
N ILE A 720 17.32 20.98 3.08
CA ILE A 720 17.08 20.15 1.91
C ILE A 720 18.04 20.63 0.81
N LEU A 721 18.89 19.73 0.33
CA LEU A 721 19.76 20.05 -0.80
C LEU A 721 18.95 19.93 -2.10
N THR A 722 19.04 20.95 -2.95
CA THR A 722 18.43 20.94 -4.28
C THR A 722 19.52 21.06 -5.34
N PRO A 723 20.02 19.94 -5.88
CA PRO A 723 21.05 19.95 -6.91
C PRO A 723 20.57 20.69 -8.15
N ASN A 724 21.39 21.61 -8.65
CA ASN A 724 21.11 22.34 -9.89
C ASN A 724 21.53 21.51 -11.13
N GLY A 725 21.28 22.03 -12.33
CA GLY A 725 21.59 21.31 -13.58
C GLY A 725 23.09 20.98 -13.76
N SER A 726 23.99 21.86 -13.30
CA SER A 726 25.44 21.62 -13.34
C SER A 726 25.83 20.51 -12.37
N ASP A 727 25.29 20.52 -11.15
CA ASP A 727 25.55 19.48 -10.14
C ASP A 727 25.14 18.10 -10.68
N TRP A 728 23.98 18.01 -11.33
CA TRP A 728 23.51 16.79 -11.98
C TRP A 728 24.44 16.33 -13.09
N SER A 729 24.89 17.24 -13.96
CA SER A 729 25.81 16.89 -15.05
C SER A 729 27.13 16.31 -14.52
N GLU A 730 27.68 16.91 -13.45
CA GLU A 730 28.89 16.42 -12.81
C GLU A 730 28.66 15.05 -12.14
N ALA A 731 27.57 14.91 -11.37
CA ALA A 731 27.22 13.66 -10.70
C ALA A 731 27.01 12.50 -11.68
N ILE A 732 26.31 12.74 -12.79
CA ILE A 732 26.09 11.74 -13.83
C ILE A 732 27.43 11.35 -14.49
N SER A 733 28.27 12.34 -14.82
CA SER A 733 29.57 12.08 -15.46
C SER A 733 30.49 11.27 -14.54
N ARG A 734 30.57 11.64 -13.26
CA ARG A 734 31.35 10.91 -12.25
C ARG A 734 30.80 9.50 -12.03
N GLY A 735 29.50 9.37 -11.80
CA GLY A 735 28.86 8.08 -11.57
C GLY A 735 29.01 7.13 -12.75
N LEU A 736 28.97 7.66 -13.97
CA LEU A 736 29.20 6.88 -15.19
C LEU A 736 30.66 6.43 -15.30
N ALA A 737 31.63 7.31 -15.02
CA ALA A 737 33.04 6.95 -15.00
C ALA A 737 33.33 5.81 -14.00
N ILE A 738 32.77 5.87 -12.79
CA ILE A 738 32.90 4.80 -11.78
C ILE A 738 32.29 3.49 -12.30
N TRP A 739 31.12 3.58 -12.95
CA TRP A 739 30.47 2.40 -13.52
C TRP A 739 31.31 1.78 -14.67
N THR A 740 31.96 2.60 -15.50
CA THR A 740 32.76 2.12 -16.63
C THR A 740 34.17 1.66 -16.25
N ASP A 741 34.82 2.33 -15.29
CA ASP A 741 36.20 2.03 -14.87
C ASP A 741 36.29 0.77 -13.99
N GLY A 742 35.17 0.32 -13.41
CA GLY A 742 35.07 -1.00 -12.76
C GLY A 742 35.07 -2.20 -13.71
N CYS A 743 35.15 -1.97 -15.03
CA CYS A 743 35.30 -2.99 -16.08
C CYS A 743 36.70 -2.91 -16.73
N GLU A 744 37.76 -3.39 -16.07
CA GLU A 744 38.98 -3.71 -16.82
C GLU A 744 38.75 -5.02 -17.61
N PRO A 745 39.09 -5.07 -18.91
CA PRO A 745 39.07 -6.30 -19.68
C PRO A 745 40.22 -7.20 -19.20
N VAL A 746 39.88 -8.36 -18.65
CA VAL A 746 40.87 -9.42 -18.40
C VAL A 746 41.47 -9.82 -19.75
N GLU A 747 42.77 -9.56 -19.93
CA GLU A 747 43.53 -10.02 -21.07
C GLU A 747 43.43 -11.55 -21.18
N SER A 748 43.08 -12.00 -22.37
CA SER A 748 43.02 -13.41 -22.74
C SER A 748 44.42 -13.97 -22.89
N ASP A 749 44.91 -14.70 -21.90
CA ASP A 749 45.93 -15.72 -22.15
C ASP A 749 45.21 -17.02 -22.52
N GLY A 750 45.45 -17.46 -23.75
CA GLY A 750 44.69 -18.53 -24.40
C GLY A 750 45.01 -19.93 -23.88
N GLU A 751 43.97 -20.75 -23.79
CA GLU A 751 43.93 -22.16 -24.23
C GLU A 751 42.46 -22.62 -24.38
N PRO A 752 42.17 -23.66 -25.18
CA PRO A 752 40.95 -23.73 -25.98
C PRO A 752 39.72 -24.26 -25.23
N ALA A 753 38.56 -23.90 -25.79
CA ALA A 753 37.22 -24.23 -25.36
C ALA A 753 37.06 -25.65 -24.77
N SER A 754 36.64 -25.70 -23.51
CA SER A 754 35.97 -26.85 -22.90
C SER A 754 34.95 -26.37 -21.86
N ASP A 755 33.95 -27.21 -21.62
CA ASP A 755 32.59 -26.93 -21.20
C ASP A 755 32.33 -25.90 -20.07
N GLY A 756 31.22 -25.20 -20.24
CA GLY A 756 30.71 -24.19 -19.32
C GLY A 756 30.41 -24.73 -17.93
N SER A 757 30.93 -24.03 -16.92
CA SER A 757 30.49 -24.12 -15.54
C SER A 757 30.20 -22.72 -15.00
N ASN A 758 29.11 -22.65 -14.25
CA ASN A 758 28.34 -21.47 -13.84
C ASN A 758 29.11 -20.40 -13.05
N SER A 759 28.88 -19.13 -13.39
CA SER A 759 28.83 -18.02 -12.43
C SER A 759 27.35 -17.68 -12.16
N GLU A 760 26.96 -17.75 -10.90
CA GLU A 760 25.58 -17.61 -10.42
C GLU A 760 24.99 -16.25 -10.79
N ALA A 761 24.10 -16.26 -11.79
CA ALA A 761 23.19 -15.17 -12.07
C ALA A 761 22.19 -15.01 -10.92
N ASP A 762 22.06 -13.78 -10.45
CA ASP A 762 21.11 -13.35 -9.43
C ASP A 762 19.69 -13.89 -9.68
N ALA A 763 19.25 -14.74 -8.75
CA ALA A 763 17.87 -15.22 -8.65
C ALA A 763 16.94 -14.08 -8.18
N ASP A 764 16.54 -13.23 -9.11
CA ASP A 764 15.24 -12.55 -9.13
C ASP A 764 14.50 -12.84 -10.46
N ALA A 765 14.91 -13.91 -11.16
CA ALA A 765 14.14 -14.54 -12.23
C ALA A 765 13.35 -15.72 -11.63
N GLU A 766 12.05 -15.55 -11.43
CA GLU A 766 11.14 -16.69 -11.39
C GLU A 766 11.24 -17.42 -12.73
N GLY A 767 11.90 -18.58 -12.73
CA GLY A 767 11.73 -19.57 -13.78
C GLY A 767 10.33 -20.16 -13.64
N ILE A 768 9.40 -19.65 -14.44
CA ILE A 768 8.34 -20.49 -15.00
C ILE A 768 8.95 -21.09 -16.26
N THR A 769 9.46 -22.31 -16.15
CA THR A 769 9.52 -23.19 -17.31
C THR A 769 8.10 -23.67 -17.54
N ASP A 770 7.44 -23.13 -18.58
CA ASP A 770 6.23 -23.70 -19.14
C ASP A 770 6.58 -25.04 -19.79
N SER A 771 6.32 -26.14 -19.10
CA SER A 771 6.08 -27.45 -19.70
C SER A 771 5.50 -28.41 -18.65
N ASP A 772 4.18 -28.54 -18.66
CA ASP A 772 3.37 -29.62 -18.08
C ASP A 772 2.20 -29.71 -19.10
N GLU A 773 1.84 -30.81 -19.76
CA GLU A 773 1.76 -32.23 -19.39
C GLU A 773 1.79 -33.12 -20.66
N SER A 774 2.07 -34.43 -20.50
CA SER A 774 1.17 -35.48 -21.02
C SER A 774 1.63 -36.86 -20.55
N ASP A 775 0.86 -37.45 -19.63
CA ASP A 775 0.71 -38.90 -19.52
C ASP A 775 -0.33 -39.34 -20.55
N GLU A 776 -0.02 -40.29 -21.43
CA GLU A 776 -0.97 -41.30 -21.92
C GLU A 776 -0.23 -42.59 -22.33
N GLU A 777 -0.90 -43.71 -22.05
CA GLU A 777 -0.50 -45.11 -22.09
C GLU A 777 -0.12 -45.65 -23.50
N GLN A 778 0.83 -46.61 -23.59
CA GLN A 778 0.62 -47.93 -24.23
C GLN A 778 1.89 -48.82 -24.34
N SER A 779 1.79 -50.01 -23.74
CA SER A 779 2.23 -51.36 -24.14
C SER A 779 3.53 -51.64 -24.93
N SER A 780 4.24 -52.70 -24.44
CA SER A 780 5.10 -53.67 -25.15
C SER A 780 6.42 -53.13 -25.71
N SER A 781 7.59 -53.77 -25.66
CA SER A 781 8.01 -55.18 -25.56
C SER A 781 9.54 -55.18 -25.37
N ASP A 782 10.10 -56.22 -24.73
CA ASP A 782 11.40 -56.89 -25.00
C ASP A 782 12.68 -56.03 -25.17
N SER A 783 13.87 -56.34 -24.67
CA SER A 783 14.50 -57.51 -24.07
C SER A 783 16.02 -57.19 -23.93
N GLU A 784 16.74 -57.94 -23.09
CA GLU A 784 18.23 -58.10 -23.05
C GLU A 784 19.05 -56.88 -22.53
N GLY A 785 20.03 -57.01 -21.63
CA GLY A 785 20.68 -58.14 -20.98
C GLY A 785 21.93 -57.71 -20.20
N SER A 786 22.49 -58.66 -19.44
CA SER A 786 23.84 -58.76 -18.84
C SER A 786 24.20 -57.77 -17.72
N ASP A 787 24.38 -58.25 -16.46
CA ASP A 787 25.61 -58.86 -15.88
C ASP A 787 26.70 -57.78 -15.61
N SER A 788 27.41 -57.69 -14.49
CA SER A 788 27.60 -58.57 -13.32
C SER A 788 28.44 -57.82 -12.26
N ASP A 789 28.44 -58.38 -11.05
CA ASP A 789 29.52 -58.45 -10.06
C ASP A 789 30.09 -57.21 -9.35
N GLY A 790 30.07 -57.30 -8.01
CA GLY A 790 31.35 -57.38 -7.29
C GLY A 790 31.42 -56.76 -5.89
N SER A 791 31.55 -57.63 -4.89
CA SER A 791 32.06 -57.43 -3.51
C SER A 791 31.20 -56.60 -2.54
N ASP A 792 30.52 -57.16 -1.54
CA ASP A 792 30.87 -58.16 -0.51
C ASP A 792 31.87 -57.66 0.54
N MET A 793 31.41 -57.71 1.80
CA MET A 793 32.10 -57.97 3.07
C MET A 793 31.23 -57.43 4.22
N GLY A 794 30.40 -58.32 4.75
CA GLY A 794 29.77 -58.18 6.07
C GLY A 794 30.62 -58.82 7.18
N ASP A 795 30.24 -58.54 8.42
CA ASP A 795 30.40 -59.37 9.63
C ASP A 795 29.74 -58.60 10.80
N GLU A 796 29.05 -59.16 11.79
CA GLU A 796 28.67 -60.54 12.11
C GLU A 796 27.62 -60.49 13.27
N GLY A 797 26.68 -61.45 13.28
CA GLY A 797 25.93 -62.07 14.40
C GLY A 797 25.19 -61.22 15.47
N GLY A 798 23.96 -61.51 15.92
CA GLY A 798 23.06 -62.65 15.77
C GLY A 798 22.29 -62.90 17.09
N SER A 799 20.98 -63.17 17.05
CA SER A 799 20.25 -64.13 17.93
C SER A 799 18.71 -64.06 17.82
N GLU A 800 18.12 -65.25 17.67
CA GLU A 800 16.83 -65.76 18.21
C GLU A 800 15.49 -65.19 17.68
N SER A 801 14.76 -65.95 16.84
CA SER A 801 13.60 -66.85 17.16
C SER A 801 12.28 -66.09 17.41
N SER A 802 11.07 -66.45 16.96
CA SER A 802 10.47 -67.65 16.36
C SER A 802 8.99 -67.34 16.00
N ASN A 803 8.42 -68.16 15.10
CA ASN A 803 6.99 -68.50 14.86
C ASN A 803 6.02 -67.39 14.35
N GLU A 804 5.41 -67.46 13.16
CA GLU A 804 4.49 -68.45 12.54
C GLU A 804 3.16 -68.66 13.28
N ASP A 805 2.06 -68.18 12.69
CA ASP A 805 0.81 -68.90 12.34
C ASP A 805 -0.21 -67.86 11.82
N GLU A 806 -0.65 -67.90 10.55
CA GLU A 806 -1.73 -68.74 9.96
C GLU A 806 -3.07 -68.58 10.70
N GLY A 807 -4.25 -68.41 10.10
CA GLY A 807 -4.74 -68.40 8.71
C GLY A 807 -6.15 -67.76 8.75
N GLN A 808 -6.67 -67.18 7.66
CA GLN A 808 -7.62 -67.83 6.73
C GLN A 808 -8.81 -68.52 7.44
N SER A 809 -10.08 -68.39 7.06
CA SER A 809 -10.76 -67.86 5.88
C SER A 809 -12.27 -68.13 6.06
N ALA A 810 -13.09 -67.53 5.17
CA ALA A 810 -14.39 -68.04 4.69
C ALA A 810 -15.58 -68.03 5.70
N SER A 811 -16.82 -67.75 5.34
CA SER A 811 -17.48 -67.53 4.04
C SER A 811 -18.95 -67.12 4.28
N GLU A 812 -19.52 -66.48 3.26
CA GLU A 812 -20.94 -66.54 2.87
C GLU A 812 -22.01 -65.79 3.68
N GLY A 813 -22.65 -64.83 3.00
CA GLY A 813 -24.08 -64.96 2.74
C GLY A 813 -24.98 -63.79 3.14
N HIS A 814 -25.43 -63.07 2.11
CA HIS A 814 -26.78 -62.52 1.96
C HIS A 814 -27.16 -61.14 2.57
N LYS A 815 -27.72 -60.33 1.65
CA LYS A 815 -28.90 -59.46 1.77
C LYS A 815 -28.78 -58.08 2.43
N THR A 816 -28.88 -57.08 1.53
CA THR A 816 -29.78 -55.91 1.57
C THR A 816 -29.74 -54.95 2.76
N SER A 817 -29.38 -53.70 2.39
CA SER A 817 -30.03 -52.42 2.77
C SER A 817 -29.97 -51.93 4.22
N THR A 818 -29.13 -50.90 4.43
CA THR A 818 -29.38 -49.61 5.14
C THR A 818 -29.78 -49.62 6.63
N PRO A 819 -29.69 -48.47 7.34
CA PRO A 819 -28.62 -47.49 7.41
C PRO A 819 -28.28 -47.11 8.87
N HIS A 820 -27.16 -46.44 9.09
CA HIS A 820 -27.11 -45.13 9.74
C HIS A 820 -25.78 -44.43 9.45
#